data_AF-A0A972JUF3-F1
#
_entry.id   AF-A0A972JUF3-F1
#
_cell.length_a   1.000
_cell.length_b   1.000
_cell.length_c   1.000
_cell.angle_alpha   90.00
_cell.angle_beta   90.00
_cell.angle_gamma   90.00
#
_symmetry.space_group_name_H-M   'P 1'
#
loop_
_entity.id
_entity.type
_entity.pdbx_description
1 polymer ?
#
loop_
_entity_poly.entity_id
_entity_poly.type
_entity_poly.pdbx_seq_one_letter_code
_entity_poly.pdbx_strand_id
1 'polypeptide(L)'
;MRISGETKRGNQRWIRVDLHIHTPASEDYIEPDRSYLEILQEAERRELEVIAFTDHNTVHGYEQMQREIELLEALERAQRLSDEEQAHLQEYRRLLDKITVLPGFEFTSHYGAHILGIFGPNWPISLIEATLLQLGIPAAQLKSGSCSITNTRHVTEAYEIINRAGGIVIAPHANGPSGVITETLRMGTSGQSRVAATQSPHLHALEFVNYYTDHEKFTSPAFYNGRTEHYERRMFCIQGSDAHRLRRKQENNGNGHYHGVGDRYIELLIPDNSFESVKALFTSESFDCVRVPKRDQKQWEIDTLRVGPPSDRQVLYPEEAVETAWKDIAALANIGGGLLIIGCSQDGNTIIGVSRPDQTSETLRTYVQERITPQPYMSMELLNYDGRDLIRIEVKAVDPPPYTCADGVTYIRRDGATIFAERSEIIQLCRQALAQGVSSPLDNGQALELPRSGVQVVGAQRRNGTWHYEVRDLRTTAGVTRDRAQGLWAYAINRFEDVRDNKLDVQSQVHWSGQYGVWRSYRQGNRVKYDLVHRNADGTIDHIFFGVSDWGLSNGWGGVLSIQEPETIDQDSPAFEEDTPQFLPDLNEQNSPFERQWGERKYRWRGRGGILSIVRDGTSEPLFDLAMKNVNGSEIQEFPGVPREKVTDAWMGLIRIPRPRTGIEVLKTIVDNNDEYHFVFCNLRTGEVSSVPWRLQDIEEGTVREYAARMSLKDLTIDDDQIRWWGNIGYLRPMRSQVDLVYRDENGEDHVYYAARRDELSGEWRSLLEEYGEM
;
A
#
# COMPACT_ATOMS: atom_id res chain seq x y z
N MET A 1 -12.49 -49.27 44.91
CA MET A 1 -12.19 -48.67 46.22
C MET A 1 -11.49 -47.35 45.93
N ARG A 2 -12.17 -46.22 46.11
CA ARG A 2 -11.61 -44.88 45.82
C ARG A 2 -10.58 -44.55 46.90
N ILE A 3 -9.30 -44.56 46.55
CA ILE A 3 -8.25 -44.03 47.41
C ILE A 3 -8.16 -42.54 47.11
N SER A 4 -8.77 -41.74 47.97
CA SER A 4 -8.49 -40.34 48.12
C SER A 4 -7.02 -40.18 48.54
N GLY A 5 -6.16 -39.85 47.58
CA GLY A 5 -4.81 -39.39 47.85
C GLY A 5 -4.77 -37.89 47.66
N GLU A 6 -4.89 -37.13 48.76
CA GLU A 6 -4.33 -35.78 48.82
C GLU A 6 -2.83 -35.90 48.54
N THR A 7 -2.41 -35.64 47.30
CA THR A 7 -1.00 -35.41 46.99
C THR A 7 -0.62 -34.11 47.67
N LYS A 8 0.19 -34.22 48.73
CA LYS A 8 0.97 -33.11 49.30
C LYS A 8 1.47 -32.24 48.14
N ARG A 9 1.13 -30.95 48.13
CA ARG A 9 1.85 -29.93 47.34
C ARG A 9 3.29 -29.86 47.87
N GLY A 10 4.08 -30.88 47.54
CA GLY A 10 5.52 -30.86 47.70
C GLY A 10 6.10 -29.74 46.86
N ASN A 11 7.20 -29.19 47.34
CA ASN A 11 7.92 -28.02 46.85
C ASN A 11 8.28 -28.13 45.36
N GLN A 12 7.34 -27.87 44.44
CA GLN A 12 7.61 -27.85 43.00
C GLN A 12 8.54 -26.67 42.68
N ARG A 13 9.53 -26.90 41.83
CA ARG A 13 10.46 -25.87 41.37
C ARG A 13 10.64 -25.95 39.86
N TRP A 14 11.02 -24.82 39.26
CA TRP A 14 11.40 -24.79 37.85
C TRP A 14 12.78 -25.41 37.70
N ILE A 15 12.87 -26.40 36.81
CA ILE A 15 14.08 -27.15 36.48
C ILE A 15 14.38 -26.97 35.00
N ARG A 16 15.63 -26.68 34.63
CA ARG A 16 16.03 -26.60 33.22
C ARG A 16 16.41 -27.97 32.67
N VAL A 17 15.92 -28.26 31.48
CA VAL A 17 15.98 -29.59 30.88
C VAL A 17 16.29 -29.47 29.39
N ASP A 18 17.23 -30.28 28.91
CA ASP A 18 17.53 -30.42 27.48
C ASP A 18 17.46 -31.91 27.08
N LEU A 19 16.42 -32.29 26.33
CA LEU A 19 16.11 -33.69 26.04
C LEU A 19 16.63 -34.17 24.68
N HIS A 20 17.38 -33.33 23.97
CA HIS A 20 17.82 -33.62 22.62
C HIS A 20 19.29 -33.21 22.42
N ILE A 21 20.20 -34.10 22.82
CA ILE A 21 21.65 -33.89 22.73
C ILE A 21 22.29 -35.13 22.10
N HIS A 22 23.10 -34.90 21.07
CA HIS A 22 23.96 -35.92 20.49
C HIS A 22 25.31 -35.92 21.21
N THR A 23 25.99 -37.05 21.15
CA THR A 23 27.31 -37.29 21.73
C THR A 23 28.25 -37.79 20.64
N PRO A 24 29.55 -37.97 20.93
CA PRO A 24 30.50 -38.57 19.98
C PRO A 24 30.11 -39.97 19.46
N ALA A 25 29.13 -40.64 20.06
CA ALA A 25 28.60 -41.90 19.55
C ALA A 25 27.65 -41.73 18.34
N SER A 26 27.20 -40.51 18.02
CA SER A 26 26.43 -40.19 16.80
C SER A 26 27.37 -39.93 15.62
N GLU A 27 27.03 -40.45 14.43
CA GLU A 27 27.87 -40.34 13.21
C GLU A 27 28.12 -38.88 12.77
N ASP A 28 27.17 -37.99 13.05
CA ASP A 28 27.17 -36.58 12.69
C ASP A 28 27.65 -35.64 13.81
N TYR A 29 28.11 -36.17 14.94
CA TYR A 29 28.70 -35.35 15.98
C TYR A 29 30.00 -34.70 15.51
N ILE A 30 30.04 -33.37 15.53
CA ILE A 30 31.07 -32.58 14.86
C ILE A 30 32.42 -32.64 15.57
N GLU A 31 32.42 -32.88 16.88
CA GLU A 31 33.62 -32.91 17.73
C GLU A 31 33.84 -34.30 18.35
N PRO A 32 34.22 -35.32 17.57
CA PRO A 32 34.26 -36.73 18.03
C PRO A 32 35.25 -36.99 19.17
N ASP A 33 36.22 -36.11 19.39
CA ASP A 33 37.24 -36.25 20.44
C ASP A 33 36.78 -35.71 21.81
N ARG A 34 35.55 -35.22 21.94
CA ARG A 34 35.03 -34.70 23.21
C ARG A 34 34.71 -35.83 24.18
N SER A 35 34.98 -35.60 25.46
CA SER A 35 34.60 -36.52 26.53
C SER A 35 33.15 -36.32 26.98
N TYR A 36 32.54 -37.36 27.54
CA TYR A 36 31.22 -37.25 28.18
C TYR A 36 31.26 -36.31 29.39
N LEU A 37 32.37 -36.27 30.12
CA LEU A 37 32.57 -35.33 31.21
C LEU A 37 32.47 -33.87 30.76
N GLU A 38 33.09 -33.51 29.62
CA GLU A 38 32.99 -32.15 29.06
C GLU A 38 31.52 -31.79 28.77
N ILE A 39 30.73 -32.72 28.22
CA ILE A 39 29.30 -32.53 27.96
C ILE A 39 28.55 -32.24 29.26
N LEU A 40 28.83 -32.98 30.34
CA LEU A 40 28.23 -32.76 31.66
C LEU A 40 28.65 -31.43 32.29
N GLN A 41 29.91 -31.03 32.13
CA GLN A 41 30.41 -29.73 32.58
C GLN A 41 29.73 -28.57 31.85
N GLU A 42 29.53 -28.70 30.54
CA GLU A 42 28.79 -27.71 29.77
C GLU A 42 27.30 -27.68 30.17
N ALA A 43 26.69 -28.83 30.41
CA ALA A 43 25.32 -28.88 30.93
C ALA A 43 25.19 -28.18 32.30
N GLU A 44 26.13 -28.38 33.22
CA GLU A 44 26.16 -27.65 34.49
C GLU A 44 26.34 -26.14 34.26
N ARG A 45 27.24 -25.75 33.36
CA ARG A 45 27.48 -24.34 33.01
C ARG A 45 26.21 -23.65 32.50
N ARG A 46 25.31 -24.40 31.86
CA ARG A 46 23.99 -23.95 31.39
C ARG A 46 22.89 -24.05 32.43
N GLU A 47 23.23 -24.50 33.64
CA GLU A 47 22.32 -24.75 34.76
C GLU A 47 21.24 -25.78 34.40
N LEU A 48 21.56 -26.75 33.53
CA LEU A 48 20.69 -27.88 33.24
C LEU A 48 20.76 -28.88 34.40
N GLU A 49 19.63 -29.48 34.74
CA GLU A 49 19.57 -30.50 35.80
C GLU A 49 19.03 -31.84 35.30
N VAL A 50 18.48 -31.85 34.08
CA VAL A 50 18.11 -33.07 33.35
C VAL A 50 18.60 -32.91 31.92
N ILE A 51 19.36 -33.89 31.45
CA ILE A 51 19.75 -33.99 30.04
C ILE A 51 19.43 -35.39 29.51
N ALA A 52 19.25 -35.55 28.21
CA ALA A 52 19.14 -36.85 27.57
C ALA A 52 20.18 -37.01 26.46
N PHE A 53 20.88 -38.15 26.44
CA PHE A 53 21.72 -38.53 25.30
C PHE A 53 20.86 -39.26 24.30
N THR A 54 20.70 -38.69 23.12
CA THR A 54 19.77 -39.14 22.08
C THR A 54 20.49 -39.30 20.74
N ASP A 55 21.59 -40.06 20.73
CA ASP A 55 22.36 -40.33 19.52
C ASP A 55 21.50 -41.03 18.44
N HIS A 56 21.89 -40.86 17.17
CA HIS A 56 21.17 -41.45 16.05
C HIS A 56 21.13 -42.99 16.11
N ASN A 57 19.92 -43.53 16.25
CA ASN A 57 19.64 -44.96 16.21
C ASN A 57 20.47 -45.82 17.21
N THR A 58 21.00 -45.20 18.27
CA THR A 58 21.85 -45.88 19.25
C THR A 58 21.70 -45.26 20.65
N VAL A 59 21.96 -46.07 21.67
CA VAL A 59 22.12 -45.64 23.08
C VAL A 59 23.59 -45.76 23.51
N HIS A 60 24.51 -45.92 22.56
CA HIS A 60 25.89 -46.26 22.84
C HIS A 60 26.65 -45.14 23.57
N GLY A 61 26.33 -43.85 23.34
CA GLY A 61 26.97 -42.75 24.07
C GLY A 61 26.76 -42.86 25.58
N TYR A 62 25.51 -43.08 26.00
CA TYR A 62 25.19 -43.32 27.41
C TYR A 62 25.87 -44.58 27.97
N GLU A 63 25.91 -45.66 27.18
CA GLU A 63 26.60 -46.90 27.58
C GLU A 63 28.10 -46.69 27.79
N GLN A 64 28.76 -45.94 26.90
CA GLN A 64 30.19 -45.65 27.01
C GLN A 64 30.49 -44.82 28.27
N MET A 65 29.70 -43.78 28.54
CA MET A 65 29.80 -42.99 29.77
C MET A 65 29.65 -43.88 31.02
N GLN A 66 28.63 -44.75 31.06
CA GLN A 66 28.44 -45.68 32.18
C GLN A 66 29.62 -46.64 32.36
N ARG A 67 30.13 -47.21 31.26
CA ARG A 67 31.30 -48.10 31.30
C ARG A 67 32.56 -47.40 31.80
N GLU A 68 32.76 -46.13 31.43
CA GLU A 68 33.86 -45.31 31.92
C GLU A 68 33.77 -45.11 33.44
N ILE A 69 32.58 -44.76 33.95
CA ILE A 69 32.33 -44.61 35.39
C ILE A 69 32.55 -45.94 36.11
N GLU A 70 31.97 -47.05 35.62
CA GLU A 70 32.11 -48.39 36.20
C GLU A 70 33.58 -48.84 36.27
N LEU A 71 34.37 -48.52 35.24
CA LEU A 71 35.80 -48.79 35.20
C LEU A 71 36.55 -48.01 36.29
N LEU A 72 36.29 -46.71 36.41
CA LEU A 72 36.89 -45.85 37.43
C LEU A 72 36.51 -46.33 38.84
N GLU A 73 35.26 -46.71 39.08
CA GLU A 73 34.80 -47.27 40.35
C GLU A 73 35.40 -48.65 40.66
N ALA A 74 35.65 -49.47 39.64
CA ALA A 74 36.36 -50.74 39.80
C ALA A 74 37.82 -50.51 40.19
N LEU A 75 38.49 -49.52 39.59
CA LEU A 75 39.85 -49.10 39.97
C LEU A 75 39.90 -48.53 41.39
N GLU A 76 38.89 -47.77 41.81
CA GLU A 76 38.77 -47.25 43.18
C GLU A 76 38.69 -48.39 44.20
N ARG A 77 37.79 -49.36 43.96
CA ARG A 77 37.63 -50.53 44.82
C ARG A 77 38.89 -51.38 44.89
N ALA A 78 39.64 -51.45 43.80
CA ALA A 78 40.94 -52.12 43.74
C ALA A 78 42.09 -51.30 44.37
N GLN A 79 41.84 -50.06 44.80
CA GLN A 79 42.85 -49.10 45.29
C GLN A 79 43.97 -48.85 44.27
N ARG A 80 43.60 -48.75 42.99
CA ARG A 80 44.52 -48.60 41.85
C ARG A 80 44.30 -47.34 41.02
N LEU A 81 43.47 -46.40 41.50
CA LEU A 81 43.29 -45.10 40.87
C LEU A 81 44.59 -44.27 40.94
N SER A 82 44.94 -43.65 39.83
CA SER A 82 45.86 -42.50 39.81
C SER A 82 45.19 -41.23 40.32
N ASP A 83 45.98 -40.20 40.64
CA ASP A 83 45.47 -38.90 41.09
C ASP A 83 44.54 -38.24 40.04
N GLU A 84 44.85 -38.43 38.76
CA GLU A 84 44.04 -37.91 37.64
C GLU A 84 42.71 -38.64 37.52
N GLU A 85 42.72 -39.98 37.54
CA GLU A 85 41.49 -40.79 37.51
C GLU A 85 40.62 -40.55 38.75
N GLN A 86 41.25 -40.31 39.91
CA GLN A 86 40.54 -39.95 41.13
C GLN A 86 39.81 -38.60 40.99
N ALA A 87 40.48 -37.58 40.43
CA ALA A 87 39.85 -36.29 40.15
C ALA A 87 38.71 -36.45 39.12
N HIS A 88 38.91 -37.27 38.10
CA HIS A 88 37.92 -37.55 37.07
C HIS A 88 36.66 -38.21 37.65
N LEU A 89 36.81 -39.26 38.48
CA LEU A 89 35.69 -39.93 39.14
C LEU A 89 34.95 -39.00 40.12
N GLN A 90 35.69 -38.17 40.85
CA GLN A 90 35.09 -37.17 41.74
C GLN A 90 34.25 -36.15 40.99
N GLU A 91 34.71 -35.73 39.80
CA GLU A 91 33.97 -34.79 38.97
C GLU A 91 32.68 -35.43 38.40
N TYR A 92 32.72 -36.69 37.95
CA TYR A 92 31.51 -37.42 37.56
C TYR A 92 30.50 -37.47 38.71
N ARG A 93 30.92 -37.85 39.92
CA ARG A 93 30.04 -37.91 41.10
C ARG A 93 29.42 -36.54 41.40
N ARG A 94 30.22 -35.47 41.39
CA ARG A 94 29.78 -34.10 41.65
C ARG A 94 28.76 -33.61 40.62
N LEU A 95 28.95 -33.97 39.35
CA LEU A 95 28.05 -33.59 38.26
C LEU A 95 26.77 -34.42 38.27
N LEU A 96 26.85 -35.74 38.47
CA LEU A 96 25.69 -36.64 38.51
C LEU A 96 24.84 -36.48 39.77
N ASP A 97 25.39 -35.95 40.87
CA ASP A 97 24.62 -35.52 42.03
C ASP A 97 23.68 -34.33 41.71
N LYS A 98 23.99 -33.55 40.67
CA LYS A 98 23.24 -32.35 40.24
C LYS A 98 22.40 -32.61 38.98
N ILE A 99 22.96 -33.35 38.03
CA ILE A 99 22.42 -33.55 36.69
C ILE A 99 21.96 -35.00 36.54
N THR A 100 20.67 -35.18 36.26
CA THR A 100 20.14 -36.47 35.84
C THR A 100 20.37 -36.65 34.33
N VAL A 101 21.16 -37.65 33.97
CA VAL A 101 21.41 -38.03 32.56
C VAL A 101 20.47 -39.17 32.19
N LEU A 102 19.64 -38.97 31.18
CA LEU A 102 18.66 -39.94 30.71
C LEU A 102 19.19 -40.69 29.48
N PRO A 103 19.14 -42.04 29.48
CA PRO A 103 19.43 -42.81 28.28
C PRO A 103 18.32 -42.66 27.25
N GLY A 104 18.69 -42.38 26.00
CA GLY A 104 17.75 -42.33 24.89
C GLY A 104 18.41 -42.59 23.54
N PHE A 105 17.65 -42.35 22.48
CA PHE A 105 18.10 -42.40 21.10
C PHE A 105 17.21 -41.52 20.22
N GLU A 106 17.76 -41.02 19.11
CA GLU A 106 16.97 -40.43 18.02
C GLU A 106 16.83 -41.44 16.88
N PHE A 107 15.63 -42.01 16.76
CA PHE A 107 15.31 -43.03 15.77
C PHE A 107 14.88 -42.42 14.44
N THR A 108 15.47 -42.89 13.34
CA THR A 108 15.10 -42.52 11.97
C THR A 108 14.06 -43.51 11.41
N SER A 109 12.81 -43.05 11.26
CA SER A 109 11.72 -43.85 10.69
C SER A 109 11.91 -44.16 9.21
N HIS A 110 11.08 -45.07 8.67
CA HIS A 110 11.21 -45.60 7.30
C HIS A 110 11.41 -44.54 6.22
N TYR A 111 10.77 -43.38 6.38
CA TYR A 111 10.82 -42.29 5.42
C TYR A 111 11.69 -41.11 5.87
N GLY A 112 12.47 -41.27 6.93
CA GLY A 112 13.43 -40.26 7.38
C GLY A 112 12.91 -39.33 8.47
N ALA A 113 11.67 -39.45 8.93
CA ALA A 113 11.21 -38.65 10.07
C ALA A 113 11.84 -39.16 11.38
N HIS A 114 12.37 -38.26 12.21
CA HIS A 114 13.02 -38.62 13.46
C HIS A 114 12.04 -38.70 14.64
N ILE A 115 12.42 -39.50 15.66
CA ILE A 115 11.62 -39.78 16.86
C ILE A 115 12.56 -40.01 18.04
N LEU A 116 12.37 -39.28 19.15
CA LEU A 116 13.13 -39.54 20.38
C LEU A 116 12.43 -40.60 21.22
N GLY A 117 13.21 -41.56 21.70
CA GLY A 117 12.83 -42.47 22.78
C GLY A 117 13.74 -42.26 23.98
N ILE A 118 13.19 -41.78 25.10
CA ILE A 118 13.95 -41.47 26.32
C ILE A 118 13.48 -42.37 27.47
N PHE A 119 14.41 -42.98 28.20
CA PHE A 119 14.14 -43.97 29.24
C PHE A 119 14.70 -43.51 30.59
N GLY A 120 14.29 -44.18 31.67
CA GLY A 120 14.84 -43.91 32.99
C GLY A 120 16.30 -44.38 33.11
N PRO A 121 17.12 -43.73 33.95
CA PRO A 121 18.54 -44.08 34.11
C PRO A 121 18.76 -45.51 34.64
N ASN A 122 17.77 -46.04 35.36
CA ASN A 122 17.77 -47.41 35.88
C ASN A 122 17.29 -48.46 34.86
N TRP A 123 16.92 -48.05 33.64
CA TRP A 123 16.43 -48.96 32.61
C TRP A 123 17.60 -49.74 31.99
N PRO A 124 17.53 -51.09 31.92
CA PRO A 124 18.61 -51.87 31.34
C PRO A 124 18.88 -51.50 29.88
N ILE A 125 20.15 -51.21 29.56
CA ILE A 125 20.59 -50.85 28.20
C ILE A 125 20.17 -51.92 27.17
N SER A 126 20.26 -53.19 27.54
CA SER A 126 19.85 -54.31 26.68
C SER A 126 18.35 -54.29 26.30
N LEU A 127 17.48 -53.72 27.13
CA LEU A 127 16.06 -53.54 26.81
C LEU A 127 15.83 -52.35 25.86
N ILE A 128 16.66 -51.30 25.98
CA ILE A 128 16.64 -50.17 25.03
C ILE A 128 17.11 -50.66 23.65
N GLU A 129 18.18 -51.46 23.59
CA GLU A 129 18.65 -52.10 22.36
C GLU A 129 17.61 -53.06 21.77
N ALA A 130 16.93 -53.86 22.61
CA ALA A 130 15.83 -54.71 22.16
C ALA A 130 14.66 -53.90 21.57
N THR A 131 14.48 -52.65 22.01
CA THR A 131 13.50 -51.73 21.43
C THR A 131 13.97 -51.26 20.05
N LEU A 132 15.24 -50.86 19.90
CA LEU A 132 15.83 -50.50 18.59
C LEU A 132 15.75 -51.67 17.58
N LEU A 133 15.98 -52.91 18.00
CA LEU A 133 15.79 -54.10 17.16
C LEU A 133 14.34 -54.24 16.68
N GLN A 134 13.35 -54.00 17.55
CA GLN A 134 11.93 -54.03 17.17
C GLN A 134 11.57 -52.91 16.19
N LEU A 135 12.22 -51.75 16.31
CA LEU A 135 12.12 -50.61 15.40
C LEU A 135 12.79 -50.86 14.03
N GLY A 136 13.47 -52.00 13.86
CA GLY A 136 14.08 -52.43 12.60
C GLY A 136 15.55 -52.06 12.46
N ILE A 137 16.21 -51.59 13.53
CA ILE A 137 17.64 -51.33 13.52
C ILE A 137 18.40 -52.67 13.48
N PRO A 138 19.28 -52.91 12.49
CA PRO A 138 20.07 -54.14 12.45
C PRO A 138 21.00 -54.26 13.65
N ALA A 139 21.15 -55.47 14.19
CA ALA A 139 22.03 -55.72 15.35
C ALA A 139 23.47 -55.20 15.14
N ALA A 140 23.99 -55.27 13.91
CA ALA A 140 25.33 -54.79 13.56
C ALA A 140 25.48 -53.26 13.60
N GLN A 141 24.36 -52.51 13.57
CA GLN A 141 24.34 -51.04 13.56
C GLN A 141 23.93 -50.43 14.91
N LEU A 142 23.60 -51.25 15.92
CA LEU A 142 23.17 -50.78 17.24
C LEU A 142 24.19 -49.87 17.95
N LYS A 143 25.45 -49.89 17.53
CA LYS A 143 26.57 -49.15 18.14
C LYS A 143 27.21 -48.13 17.20
N SER A 144 26.70 -47.97 15.99
CA SER A 144 27.35 -47.15 14.96
C SER A 144 26.89 -45.70 14.92
N GLY A 145 25.79 -45.35 15.60
CA GLY A 145 25.27 -43.97 15.57
C GLY A 145 24.77 -43.51 14.21
N SER A 146 24.36 -44.43 13.33
CA SER A 146 24.21 -44.07 11.92
C SER A 146 22.94 -43.28 11.65
N CYS A 147 23.06 -42.19 10.89
CA CYS A 147 21.94 -41.32 10.53
C CYS A 147 21.03 -41.92 9.44
N SER A 148 21.46 -43.02 8.78
CA SER A 148 20.75 -43.59 7.63
C SER A 148 20.61 -45.11 7.73
N ILE A 149 19.42 -45.56 8.13
CA ILE A 149 19.08 -46.99 8.25
C ILE A 149 17.87 -47.29 7.39
N THR A 150 17.94 -48.40 6.66
CA THR A 150 16.87 -48.84 5.75
C THR A 150 15.94 -49.85 6.42
N ASN A 151 14.69 -49.95 5.93
CA ASN A 151 13.68 -50.91 6.41
C ASN A 151 13.29 -50.76 7.89
N THR A 152 13.37 -49.54 8.43
CA THR A 152 12.91 -49.22 9.77
C THR A 152 11.38 -49.06 9.82
N ARG A 153 10.80 -49.02 11.02
CA ARG A 153 9.34 -48.85 11.23
C ARG A 153 8.82 -47.46 10.88
N HIS A 154 7.53 -47.37 10.61
CA HIS A 154 6.83 -46.10 10.37
C HIS A 154 6.57 -45.34 11.68
N VAL A 155 6.30 -44.04 11.57
CA VAL A 155 6.21 -43.10 12.70
C VAL A 155 5.25 -43.56 13.80
N THR A 156 4.00 -43.89 13.47
CA THR A 156 2.99 -44.25 14.48
C THR A 156 3.26 -45.60 15.15
N GLU A 157 3.83 -46.58 14.42
CA GLU A 157 4.24 -47.87 14.97
C GLU A 157 5.46 -47.69 15.90
N ALA A 158 6.41 -46.84 15.51
CA ALA A 158 7.56 -46.52 16.34
C ALA A 158 7.15 -45.87 17.67
N TYR A 159 6.19 -44.92 17.65
CA TYR A 159 5.64 -44.35 18.88
C TYR A 159 5.05 -45.40 19.82
N GLU A 160 4.26 -46.33 19.27
CA GLU A 160 3.66 -47.40 20.06
C GLU A 160 4.73 -48.31 20.69
N ILE A 161 5.72 -48.74 19.91
CA ILE A 161 6.82 -49.61 20.37
C ILE A 161 7.59 -48.94 21.51
N ILE A 162 8.01 -47.68 21.34
CA ILE A 162 8.79 -46.94 22.35
C ILE A 162 7.96 -46.71 23.62
N ASN A 163 6.70 -46.28 23.47
CA ASN A 163 5.81 -46.05 24.61
C ASN A 163 5.54 -47.34 25.39
N ARG A 164 5.32 -48.46 24.68
CA ARG A 164 5.10 -49.78 25.30
C ARG A 164 6.36 -50.29 26.01
N ALA A 165 7.55 -49.96 25.50
CA ALA A 165 8.82 -50.23 26.16
C ALA A 165 9.07 -49.36 27.42
N GLY A 166 8.18 -48.40 27.72
CA GLY A 166 8.26 -47.54 28.90
C GLY A 166 8.96 -46.20 28.67
N GLY A 167 9.34 -45.87 27.42
CA GLY A 167 9.99 -44.61 27.09
C GLY A 167 9.03 -43.42 27.01
N ILE A 168 9.57 -42.21 27.17
CA ILE A 168 8.96 -40.96 26.76
C ILE A 168 9.19 -40.83 25.25
N VAL A 169 8.13 -40.51 24.52
CA VAL A 169 8.11 -40.41 23.05
C VAL A 169 7.95 -38.95 22.66
N ILE A 170 8.92 -38.40 21.95
CA ILE A 170 8.91 -37.01 21.47
C ILE A 170 9.10 -37.03 19.95
N ALA A 171 8.37 -36.18 19.23
CA ALA A 171 8.69 -35.90 17.83
C ALA A 171 9.65 -34.69 17.82
N PRO A 172 10.96 -34.91 17.64
CA PRO A 172 11.96 -33.85 17.62
C PRO A 172 11.75 -32.92 16.43
N HIS A 173 12.24 -31.68 16.55
CA HIS A 173 12.29 -30.65 15.49
C HIS A 173 11.17 -30.78 14.44
N ALA A 174 9.91 -30.87 14.90
CA ALA A 174 8.80 -31.35 14.11
C ALA A 174 8.57 -30.54 12.83
N ASN A 175 8.88 -29.24 12.88
CA ASN A 175 8.81 -28.27 11.78
C ASN A 175 10.16 -27.97 11.09
N GLY A 176 11.23 -28.67 11.45
CA GLY A 176 12.56 -28.61 10.88
C GLY A 176 12.85 -29.73 9.88
N PRO A 177 14.10 -29.84 9.37
CA PRO A 177 14.54 -30.96 8.55
C PRO A 177 14.33 -32.29 9.28
N SER A 178 13.88 -33.33 8.58
CA SER A 178 13.56 -34.65 9.16
C SER A 178 12.50 -34.65 10.28
N GLY A 179 11.83 -33.52 10.52
CA GLY A 179 10.70 -33.43 11.43
C GLY A 179 9.44 -34.07 10.86
N VAL A 180 8.59 -34.65 11.72
CA VAL A 180 7.37 -35.37 11.30
C VAL A 180 6.38 -34.50 10.52
N ILE A 181 6.30 -33.19 10.78
CA ILE A 181 5.42 -32.29 10.02
C ILE A 181 6.03 -32.05 8.64
N THR A 182 7.32 -31.72 8.58
CA THR A 182 8.05 -31.48 7.33
C THR A 182 8.01 -32.68 6.41
N GLU A 183 8.18 -33.90 6.94
CA GLU A 183 8.14 -35.11 6.13
C GLU A 183 6.74 -35.35 5.53
N THR A 184 5.66 -35.12 6.31
CA THR A 184 4.29 -35.22 5.76
C THR A 184 4.01 -34.20 4.64
N LEU A 185 4.67 -33.03 4.68
CA LEU A 185 4.58 -32.04 3.60
C LEU A 185 5.38 -32.48 2.36
N ARG A 186 6.59 -32.99 2.56
CA ARG A 186 7.48 -33.46 1.49
C ARG A 186 6.85 -34.56 0.65
N MET A 187 6.10 -35.45 1.29
CA MET A 187 5.40 -36.55 0.63
C MET A 187 4.15 -36.14 -0.14
N GLY A 188 3.72 -34.88 -0.06
CA GLY A 188 2.44 -34.44 -0.62
C GLY A 188 1.22 -35.12 0.03
N THR A 189 1.40 -35.72 1.22
CA THR A 189 0.35 -36.47 1.90
C THR A 189 -0.76 -35.58 2.45
N SER A 190 -1.99 -36.11 2.47
CA SER A 190 -3.19 -35.44 2.97
C SER A 190 -3.04 -35.00 4.44
N GLY A 191 -3.83 -34.00 4.88
CA GLY A 191 -3.84 -33.54 6.27
C GLY A 191 -4.05 -34.65 7.32
N GLN A 192 -4.66 -35.78 6.93
CA GLN A 192 -4.87 -36.94 7.79
C GLN A 192 -3.57 -37.58 8.28
N SER A 193 -2.53 -37.68 7.42
CA SER A 193 -1.23 -38.26 7.84
C SER A 193 -0.55 -37.39 8.88
N ARG A 194 -0.65 -36.06 8.73
CA ARG A 194 -0.11 -35.10 9.71
C ARG A 194 -0.88 -35.16 11.03
N VAL A 195 -2.20 -35.27 10.98
CA VAL A 195 -3.02 -35.50 12.19
C VAL A 195 -2.57 -36.79 12.89
N ALA A 196 -2.47 -37.91 12.18
CA ALA A 196 -2.04 -39.19 12.75
C ALA A 196 -0.65 -39.12 13.39
N ALA A 197 0.31 -38.42 12.75
CA ALA A 197 1.67 -38.26 13.27
C ALA A 197 1.73 -37.33 14.49
N THR A 198 0.90 -36.30 14.59
CA THR A 198 1.00 -35.27 15.65
C THR A 198 -0.01 -35.45 16.79
N GLN A 199 -1.05 -36.28 16.60
CA GLN A 199 -2.13 -36.52 17.56
C GLN A 199 -2.19 -37.98 18.04
N SER A 200 -1.15 -38.78 17.76
CA SER A 200 -1.07 -40.16 18.24
C SER A 200 -1.20 -40.23 19.78
N PRO A 201 -1.98 -41.18 20.32
CA PRO A 201 -2.12 -41.35 21.77
C PRO A 201 -0.82 -41.81 22.45
N HIS A 202 0.17 -42.30 21.68
CA HIS A 202 1.47 -42.75 22.18
C HIS A 202 2.54 -41.63 22.16
N LEU A 203 2.22 -40.47 21.58
CA LEU A 203 3.12 -39.33 21.50
C LEU A 203 2.95 -38.43 22.74
N HIS A 204 4.05 -38.07 23.41
CA HIS A 204 4.01 -37.29 24.65
C HIS A 204 4.23 -35.79 24.39
N ALA A 205 5.18 -35.43 23.53
CA ALA A 205 5.48 -34.02 23.20
C ALA A 205 5.92 -33.83 21.74
N LEU A 206 5.78 -32.59 21.27
CA LEU A 206 6.27 -32.11 19.98
C LEU A 206 7.36 -31.07 20.23
N GLU A 207 8.54 -31.29 19.69
CA GLU A 207 9.64 -30.31 19.76
C GLU A 207 9.61 -29.41 18.52
N PHE A 208 9.87 -28.11 18.68
CA PHE A 208 9.89 -27.15 17.57
C PHE A 208 11.23 -26.43 17.51
N VAL A 209 11.77 -26.24 16.31
CA VAL A 209 13.01 -25.47 16.09
C VAL A 209 12.74 -23.97 16.31
N ASN A 210 11.70 -23.46 15.64
CA ASN A 210 11.28 -22.06 15.69
C ASN A 210 10.01 -21.89 16.56
N TYR A 211 10.19 -21.97 17.89
CA TYR A 211 9.09 -22.02 18.86
C TYR A 211 8.17 -20.78 18.85
N TYR A 212 8.72 -19.57 18.64
CA TYR A 212 7.98 -18.30 18.72
C TYR A 212 7.50 -17.75 17.36
N THR A 213 7.19 -18.62 16.41
CA THR A 213 6.70 -18.18 15.10
C THR A 213 5.23 -17.75 15.16
N ASP A 214 4.97 -16.51 14.72
CA ASP A 214 3.65 -15.86 14.67
C ASP A 214 2.80 -16.36 13.49
N HIS A 215 2.45 -17.64 13.49
CA HIS A 215 1.61 -18.23 12.45
C HIS A 215 0.46 -19.03 13.05
N GLU A 216 -0.78 -18.73 12.63
CA GLU A 216 -1.98 -19.55 12.89
C GLU A 216 -1.99 -20.83 12.02
N LYS A 217 -0.87 -21.55 11.97
CA LYS A 217 -0.68 -22.74 11.13
C LYS A 217 -0.08 -23.89 11.93
N PHE A 218 -0.26 -25.11 11.44
CA PHE A 218 0.23 -26.35 12.05
C PHE A 218 1.76 -26.43 12.23
N THR A 219 2.53 -25.48 11.70
CA THR A 219 3.98 -25.35 11.91
C THR A 219 4.36 -24.54 13.16
N SER A 220 3.38 -23.95 13.85
CA SER A 220 3.56 -23.18 15.09
C SER A 220 3.08 -24.00 16.31
N PRO A 221 3.78 -23.93 17.46
CA PRO A 221 3.33 -24.52 18.72
C PRO A 221 1.91 -24.11 19.13
N ALA A 222 1.54 -22.85 18.90
CA ALA A 222 0.24 -22.31 19.31
C ALA A 222 -0.96 -23.01 18.66
N PHE A 223 -0.73 -23.71 17.54
CA PHE A 223 -1.74 -24.47 16.82
C PHE A 223 -2.22 -25.71 17.60
N TYR A 224 -1.35 -26.34 18.39
CA TYR A 224 -1.62 -27.60 19.11
C TYR A 224 -2.25 -27.36 20.49
N ASN A 225 -3.21 -26.45 20.54
CA ASN A 225 -3.87 -26.00 21.77
C ASN A 225 -5.11 -26.84 22.16
N GLY A 226 -5.50 -27.82 21.34
CA GLY A 226 -6.68 -28.67 21.57
C GLY A 226 -8.02 -28.09 21.11
N ARG A 227 -8.03 -26.92 20.45
CA ARG A 227 -9.25 -26.25 19.96
C ARG A 227 -9.41 -26.28 18.45
N THR A 228 -8.40 -26.72 17.73
CA THR A 228 -8.41 -26.78 16.27
C THR A 228 -9.07 -28.07 15.79
N GLU A 229 -9.92 -27.99 14.77
CA GLU A 229 -10.62 -29.15 14.18
C GLU A 229 -9.61 -30.23 13.75
N HIS A 230 -9.85 -31.49 14.15
CA HIS A 230 -8.97 -32.65 13.97
C HIS A 230 -7.67 -32.65 14.81
N TYR A 231 -7.45 -31.63 15.65
CA TYR A 231 -6.33 -31.51 16.58
C TYR A 231 -6.84 -31.26 18.00
N GLU A 232 -7.82 -32.06 18.44
CA GLU A 232 -8.50 -31.90 19.73
C GLU A 232 -7.63 -32.29 20.92
N ARG A 233 -6.56 -33.07 20.73
CA ARG A 233 -5.61 -33.40 21.80
C ARG A 233 -4.58 -32.28 21.91
N ARG A 234 -4.68 -31.49 22.98
CA ARG A 234 -3.65 -30.51 23.35
C ARG A 234 -2.30 -31.23 23.56
N MET A 235 -1.25 -30.71 22.93
CA MET A 235 0.09 -31.29 23.00
C MET A 235 1.01 -30.46 23.86
N PHE A 236 1.97 -31.11 24.53
CA PHE A 236 3.14 -30.39 25.04
C PHE A 236 4.01 -29.99 23.86
N CYS A 237 4.20 -28.69 23.67
CA CYS A 237 5.17 -28.17 22.73
C CYS A 237 6.43 -27.79 23.51
N ILE A 238 7.59 -28.28 23.06
CA ILE A 238 8.88 -28.11 23.72
C ILE A 238 9.96 -27.67 22.74
N GLN A 239 11.18 -27.48 23.24
CA GLN A 239 12.36 -27.14 22.45
C GLN A 239 13.59 -27.88 23.02
N GLY A 240 14.44 -28.41 22.15
CA GLY A 240 15.71 -29.04 22.49
C GLY A 240 16.86 -28.38 21.72
N SER A 241 18.10 -28.55 22.20
CA SER A 241 19.27 -27.97 21.54
C SER A 241 19.59 -28.64 20.21
N ASP A 242 19.28 -29.93 20.07
CA ASP A 242 19.71 -30.75 18.94
C ASP A 242 21.24 -30.63 18.77
N ALA A 243 21.94 -30.68 19.90
CA ALA A 243 23.35 -30.32 19.99
C ALA A 243 24.25 -31.40 19.40
N HIS A 244 25.05 -31.00 18.41
CA HIS A 244 26.02 -31.85 17.70
C HIS A 244 27.48 -31.46 17.98
N ARG A 245 27.68 -30.66 19.03
CA ARG A 245 28.96 -30.14 19.50
C ARG A 245 28.83 -29.65 20.93
N LEU A 246 29.96 -29.39 21.57
CA LEU A 246 29.95 -28.94 22.95
C LEU A 246 29.36 -27.52 23.09
N ARG A 247 29.85 -26.56 22.30
CA ARG A 247 29.46 -25.15 22.39
C ARG A 247 29.04 -24.57 21.03
N ARG A 248 28.17 -23.56 21.09
CA ARG A 248 27.69 -22.84 19.90
C ARG A 248 28.87 -22.31 19.08
N LYS A 249 28.75 -22.42 17.75
CA LYS A 249 29.66 -21.76 16.81
C LYS A 249 28.85 -20.91 15.84
N GLN A 250 29.49 -19.91 15.25
CA GLN A 250 28.87 -19.10 14.20
C GLN A 250 28.44 -19.96 13.00
N GLU A 251 27.30 -19.62 12.42
CA GLU A 251 26.74 -20.25 11.23
C GLU A 251 27.58 -19.86 10.01
N ASN A 252 28.56 -20.69 9.64
CA ASN A 252 29.25 -20.55 8.37
C ASN A 252 28.48 -21.34 7.30
N ASN A 253 27.99 -20.63 6.27
CA ASN A 253 27.26 -21.09 5.06
C ASN A 253 27.47 -22.55 4.61
N GLY A 254 26.99 -23.55 5.35
CA GLY A 254 27.14 -24.94 4.91
C GLY A 254 26.65 -26.08 5.80
N ASN A 255 26.64 -25.98 7.14
CA ASN A 255 26.18 -27.09 8.00
C ASN A 255 25.24 -26.62 9.11
N GLY A 256 24.03 -27.20 9.16
CA GLY A 256 22.94 -26.85 10.09
C GLY A 256 23.16 -27.19 11.58
N HIS A 257 24.31 -27.76 11.93
CA HIS A 257 24.64 -28.24 13.27
C HIS A 257 25.43 -27.21 14.10
N TYR A 258 24.92 -25.99 14.29
CA TYR A 258 25.64 -24.91 14.97
C TYR A 258 25.37 -24.81 16.48
N HIS A 259 24.30 -25.47 16.96
CA HIS A 259 23.91 -25.48 18.37
C HIS A 259 24.82 -26.37 19.22
N GLY A 260 25.19 -25.87 20.40
CA GLY A 260 25.84 -26.63 21.47
C GLY A 260 24.87 -27.01 22.60
N VAL A 261 25.38 -27.79 23.54
CA VAL A 261 24.62 -28.32 24.68
C VAL A 261 23.96 -27.19 25.45
N GLY A 262 22.64 -27.27 25.67
CA GLY A 262 21.88 -26.28 26.43
C GLY A 262 21.74 -24.90 25.76
N ASP A 263 22.03 -24.77 24.45
CA ASP A 263 21.67 -23.56 23.70
C ASP A 263 20.16 -23.36 23.64
N ARG A 264 19.41 -24.45 23.56
CA ARG A 264 17.95 -24.47 23.75
C ARG A 264 17.60 -25.49 24.81
N TYR A 265 16.63 -25.14 25.63
CA TYR A 265 16.15 -25.98 26.72
C TYR A 265 14.70 -25.62 27.06
N ILE A 266 14.07 -26.45 27.86
CA ILE A 266 12.77 -26.20 28.47
C ILE A 266 12.92 -26.06 29.98
N GLU A 267 11.97 -25.37 30.60
CA GLU A 267 11.79 -25.32 32.04
C GLU A 267 10.54 -26.10 32.43
N LEU A 268 10.70 -27.01 33.39
CA LEU A 268 9.65 -27.88 33.91
C LEU A 268 9.37 -27.57 35.38
N LEU A 269 8.10 -27.41 35.75
CA LEU A 269 7.68 -27.27 37.15
C LEU A 269 7.35 -28.64 37.72
N ILE A 270 8.35 -29.27 38.34
CA ILE A 270 8.28 -30.65 38.86
C ILE A 270 8.88 -30.73 40.27
N PRO A 271 8.56 -31.76 41.07
CA PRO A 271 9.04 -31.88 42.44
C PRO A 271 10.55 -32.20 42.54
N ASP A 272 11.10 -32.91 41.56
CA ASP A 272 12.50 -33.34 41.50
C ASP A 272 12.93 -33.57 40.04
N ASN A 273 14.22 -33.81 39.80
CA ASN A 273 14.81 -34.02 38.48
C ASN A 273 14.74 -35.48 38.00
N SER A 274 13.89 -36.34 38.60
CA SER A 274 13.78 -37.75 38.19
C SER A 274 13.06 -37.94 36.86
N PHE A 275 13.36 -39.05 36.18
CA PHE A 275 12.65 -39.49 34.97
C PHE A 275 11.14 -39.64 35.23
N GLU A 276 10.77 -40.19 36.37
CA GLU A 276 9.38 -40.42 36.76
C GLU A 276 8.61 -39.10 36.85
N SER A 277 9.24 -38.05 37.41
CA SER A 277 8.66 -36.69 37.47
C SER A 277 8.46 -36.08 36.09
N VAL A 278 9.46 -36.20 35.19
CA VAL A 278 9.35 -35.70 33.80
C VAL A 278 8.26 -36.46 33.03
N LYS A 279 8.24 -37.80 33.14
CA LYS A 279 7.24 -38.65 32.48
C LYS A 279 5.83 -38.39 33.00
N ALA A 280 5.67 -38.22 34.32
CA ALA A 280 4.38 -37.89 34.92
C ALA A 280 3.85 -36.54 34.42
N LEU A 281 4.72 -35.53 34.27
CA LEU A 281 4.34 -34.24 33.69
C LEU A 281 3.86 -34.40 32.24
N PHE A 282 4.64 -35.03 31.36
CA PHE A 282 4.27 -35.20 29.94
C PHE A 282 3.08 -36.16 29.69
N THR A 283 2.67 -36.93 30.69
CA THR A 283 1.45 -37.75 30.64
C THR A 283 0.23 -37.05 31.26
N SER A 284 0.44 -35.88 31.89
CA SER A 284 -0.62 -35.10 32.54
C SER A 284 -1.25 -34.06 31.59
N GLU A 285 -2.25 -33.33 32.08
CA GLU A 285 -2.82 -32.16 31.42
C GLU A 285 -2.24 -30.83 31.97
N SER A 286 -1.12 -30.87 32.68
CA SER A 286 -0.51 -29.71 33.36
C SER A 286 0.37 -28.89 32.41
N PHE A 287 -0.20 -28.41 31.30
CA PHE A 287 0.56 -27.68 30.26
C PHE A 287 1.25 -26.41 30.77
N ASP A 288 0.69 -25.76 31.79
CA ASP A 288 1.26 -24.53 32.37
C ASP A 288 2.52 -24.79 33.23
N CYS A 289 2.83 -26.06 33.49
CA CYS A 289 4.05 -26.52 34.15
C CYS A 289 5.21 -26.73 33.18
N VAL A 290 5.03 -26.43 31.88
CA VAL A 290 6.10 -26.43 30.88
C VAL A 290 6.23 -25.02 30.34
N ARG A 291 7.45 -24.51 30.34
CA ARG A 291 7.79 -23.22 29.74
C ARG A 291 8.98 -23.41 28.84
N VAL A 292 8.90 -22.86 27.64
CA VAL A 292 10.07 -22.65 26.81
C VAL A 292 10.54 -21.23 27.11
N PRO A 293 11.77 -21.00 27.58
CA PRO A 293 12.24 -19.65 27.84
C PRO A 293 12.30 -18.81 26.56
N LYS A 294 11.82 -17.57 26.61
CA LYS A 294 12.03 -16.57 25.54
C LYS A 294 13.48 -16.08 25.44
N ARG A 295 14.35 -16.55 26.34
CA ARG A 295 15.76 -16.18 26.44
C ARG A 295 16.45 -16.29 25.08
N ASP A 296 16.21 -17.38 24.38
CA ASP A 296 16.86 -17.66 23.11
C ASP A 296 16.42 -16.69 22.00
N GLN A 297 15.20 -16.10 22.04
CA GLN A 297 14.83 -15.11 21.03
C GLN A 297 15.57 -13.79 21.21
N LYS A 298 15.66 -13.25 22.43
CA LYS A 298 16.32 -11.95 22.68
C LYS A 298 17.84 -12.05 22.63
N GLN A 299 18.41 -13.16 23.10
CA GLN A 299 19.84 -13.41 23.08
C GLN A 299 20.33 -13.77 21.67
N TRP A 300 19.58 -14.59 20.92
CA TRP A 300 19.82 -14.81 19.48
C TRP A 300 19.58 -13.55 18.64
N GLU A 301 18.58 -12.73 18.96
CA GLU A 301 18.40 -11.41 18.33
C GLU A 301 19.67 -10.59 18.51
N ILE A 302 20.20 -10.45 19.74
CA ILE A 302 21.45 -9.75 20.00
C ILE A 302 22.64 -10.41 19.27
N ASP A 303 22.74 -11.74 19.25
CA ASP A 303 23.81 -12.45 18.55
C ASP A 303 23.77 -12.21 17.04
N THR A 304 22.57 -12.26 16.45
CA THR A 304 22.32 -12.01 15.04
C THR A 304 22.56 -10.54 14.69
N LEU A 305 22.24 -9.62 15.59
CA LEU A 305 22.50 -8.18 15.44
C LEU A 305 24.00 -7.85 15.52
N ARG A 306 24.75 -8.60 16.33
CA ARG A 306 26.19 -8.40 16.54
C ARG A 306 27.07 -9.05 15.47
N VAL A 307 26.65 -10.22 14.99
CA VAL A 307 27.48 -11.12 14.18
C VAL A 307 26.89 -11.33 12.77
N GLY A 308 25.63 -10.96 12.55
CA GLY A 308 24.97 -11.06 11.26
C GLY A 308 25.54 -10.09 10.21
N PRO A 309 25.18 -10.27 8.93
CA PRO A 309 25.59 -9.35 7.88
C PRO A 309 25.09 -7.93 8.19
N PRO A 310 25.89 -6.88 7.87
CA PRO A 310 25.50 -5.50 8.12
C PRO A 310 24.09 -5.23 7.56
N SER A 311 23.19 -4.76 8.41
CA SER A 311 21.84 -4.40 8.03
C SER A 311 21.64 -2.90 8.15
N ASP A 312 20.96 -2.31 7.17
CA ASP A 312 20.56 -0.91 7.24
C ASP A 312 19.61 -0.63 8.41
N ARG A 313 18.93 -1.66 8.94
CA ARG A 313 17.98 -1.53 10.06
C ARG A 313 18.57 -1.79 11.44
N GLN A 314 19.89 -1.97 11.53
CA GLN A 314 20.55 -2.40 12.76
C GLN A 314 21.80 -1.57 13.03
N VAL A 315 21.97 -1.11 14.28
CA VAL A 315 23.12 -0.29 14.68
C VAL A 315 23.60 -0.68 16.09
N LEU A 316 24.92 -0.76 16.27
CA LEU A 316 25.57 -1.11 17.53
C LEU A 316 26.38 0.08 18.06
N TYR A 317 26.27 0.34 19.35
CA TYR A 317 26.90 1.48 20.01
C TYR A 317 27.62 1.09 21.30
N PRO A 318 28.87 1.55 21.50
CA PRO A 318 29.50 1.48 22.81
C PRO A 318 28.91 2.57 23.73
N GLU A 319 29.00 2.39 25.05
CA GLU A 319 28.42 3.34 26.03
C GLU A 319 28.97 4.76 25.84
N GLU A 320 30.28 4.88 25.57
CA GLU A 320 30.98 6.15 25.38
C GLU A 320 30.56 6.96 24.14
N ALA A 321 29.89 6.34 23.16
CA ALA A 321 29.48 7.00 21.92
C ALA A 321 27.96 7.29 21.87
N VAL A 322 27.24 7.13 22.98
CA VAL A 322 25.78 7.31 23.02
C VAL A 322 25.32 8.70 22.59
N GLU A 323 26.13 9.74 22.79
CA GLU A 323 25.80 11.12 22.45
C GLU A 323 25.60 11.35 20.94
N THR A 324 26.12 10.47 20.08
CA THR A 324 25.91 10.55 18.63
C THR A 324 24.84 9.60 18.12
N ALA A 325 24.32 8.69 18.97
CA ALA A 325 23.37 7.66 18.57
C ALA A 325 22.03 8.21 18.04
N TRP A 326 21.66 9.45 18.40
CA TRP A 326 20.46 10.11 17.87
C TRP A 326 20.49 10.26 16.33
N LYS A 327 21.67 10.36 15.70
CA LYS A 327 21.80 10.44 14.24
C LYS A 327 21.35 9.14 13.57
N ASP A 328 21.76 8.01 14.12
CA ASP A 328 21.33 6.69 13.67
C ASP A 328 19.85 6.46 13.96
N ILE A 329 19.32 6.96 15.07
CA ILE A 329 17.89 6.90 15.36
C ILE A 329 17.07 7.69 14.31
N ALA A 330 17.52 8.89 13.92
CA ALA A 330 16.91 9.65 12.82
C ALA A 330 16.96 8.86 11.49
N ALA A 331 18.11 8.28 11.19
CA ALA A 331 18.34 7.48 9.99
C ALA A 331 17.47 6.22 9.94
N LEU A 332 17.37 5.50 11.06
CA LEU A 332 16.51 4.33 11.22
C LEU A 332 15.03 4.70 11.06
N ALA A 333 14.58 5.80 11.67
CA ALA A 333 13.22 6.28 11.49
C ALA A 333 12.90 6.59 10.02
N ASN A 334 13.83 7.19 9.29
CA ASN A 334 13.67 7.49 7.86
C ASN A 334 13.53 6.25 6.95
N ILE A 335 14.06 5.09 7.33
CA ILE A 335 13.92 3.83 6.57
C ILE A 335 12.77 2.93 7.09
N GLY A 336 11.88 3.49 7.92
CA GLY A 336 10.71 2.80 8.47
C GLY A 336 10.90 2.16 9.85
N GLY A 337 12.00 2.47 10.53
CA GLY A 337 12.35 1.95 11.85
C GLY A 337 13.46 0.90 11.81
N GLY A 338 13.83 0.45 13.00
CA GLY A 338 14.88 -0.55 13.19
C GLY A 338 15.31 -0.67 14.63
N LEU A 339 16.50 -1.22 14.84
CA LEU A 339 16.98 -1.64 16.15
C LEU A 339 18.36 -1.09 16.45
N LEU A 340 18.51 -0.52 17.63
CA LEU A 340 19.79 -0.02 18.14
C LEU A 340 20.13 -0.73 19.46
N ILE A 341 21.38 -1.15 19.62
CA ILE A 341 21.87 -1.76 20.86
C ILE A 341 23.01 -0.92 21.43
N ILE A 342 22.90 -0.55 22.71
CA ILE A 342 23.95 0.14 23.47
C ILE A 342 24.62 -0.85 24.42
N GLY A 343 25.96 -0.80 24.47
CA GLY A 343 26.82 -1.64 25.32
C GLY A 343 27.63 -2.67 24.52
N CYS A 344 27.70 -2.51 23.19
CA CYS A 344 28.50 -3.35 22.28
C CYS A 344 29.53 -2.49 21.54
N SER A 345 30.68 -3.03 21.17
CA SER A 345 31.57 -2.36 20.22
C SER A 345 30.90 -2.19 18.85
N GLN A 346 31.33 -1.18 18.07
CA GLN A 346 30.75 -0.91 16.73
C GLN A 346 30.94 -2.09 15.75
N ASP A 347 32.00 -2.88 15.91
CA ASP A 347 32.27 -4.08 15.14
C ASP A 347 31.53 -5.32 15.65
N GLY A 348 30.72 -5.19 16.71
CA GLY A 348 29.94 -6.26 17.32
C GLY A 348 30.74 -7.30 18.10
N ASN A 349 32.08 -7.28 18.02
CA ASN A 349 32.93 -8.34 18.56
C ASN A 349 33.02 -8.34 20.09
N THR A 350 32.89 -7.18 20.74
CA THR A 350 33.09 -7.03 22.19
C THR A 350 31.83 -6.53 22.89
N ILE A 351 31.44 -7.20 23.99
CA ILE A 351 30.41 -6.70 24.91
C ILE A 351 31.09 -5.83 25.97
N ILE A 352 30.77 -4.55 25.97
CA ILE A 352 31.30 -3.56 26.91
C ILE A 352 30.37 -3.48 28.12
N GLY A 353 29.06 -3.52 27.90
CA GLY A 353 28.04 -3.28 28.91
C GLY A 353 27.75 -1.80 29.13
N VAL A 354 26.65 -1.50 29.81
CA VAL A 354 26.22 -0.15 30.20
C VAL A 354 26.29 -0.04 31.71
N SER A 355 27.13 0.86 32.21
CA SER A 355 27.39 1.03 33.64
C SER A 355 26.22 1.64 34.41
N ARG A 356 25.48 2.57 33.78
CA ARG A 356 24.34 3.30 34.39
C ARG A 356 23.17 3.40 33.41
N PRO A 357 22.40 2.31 33.21
CA PRO A 357 21.40 2.22 32.16
C PRO A 357 20.32 3.32 32.20
N ASP A 358 19.89 3.71 33.40
CA ASP A 358 18.88 4.76 33.59
C ASP A 358 19.37 6.13 33.07
N GLN A 359 20.62 6.48 33.37
CA GLN A 359 21.20 7.77 32.96
C GLN A 359 21.45 7.80 31.45
N THR A 360 21.94 6.70 30.89
CA THR A 360 22.18 6.55 29.45
C THR A 360 20.87 6.65 28.66
N SER A 361 19.81 6.01 29.15
CA SER A 361 18.47 6.05 28.54
C SER A 361 17.89 7.48 28.54
N GLU A 362 17.99 8.19 29.67
CA GLU A 362 17.47 9.55 29.81
C GLU A 362 18.25 10.56 28.95
N THR A 363 19.57 10.41 28.90
CA THR A 363 20.45 11.23 28.06
C THR A 363 20.07 11.09 26.59
N LEU A 364 19.90 9.85 26.12
CA LEU A 364 19.53 9.59 24.73
C LEU A 364 18.12 10.10 24.40
N ARG A 365 17.17 9.95 25.31
CA ARG A 365 15.81 10.50 25.16
C ARG A 365 15.85 12.02 24.98
N THR A 366 16.64 12.71 25.80
CA THR A 366 16.82 14.16 25.72
C THR A 366 17.40 14.57 24.37
N TYR A 367 18.48 13.91 23.91
CA TYR A 367 19.09 14.21 22.61
C TYR A 367 18.13 14.02 21.44
N VAL A 368 17.36 12.92 21.43
CA VAL A 368 16.35 12.68 20.38
C VAL A 368 15.26 13.74 20.42
N GLN A 369 14.79 14.09 21.61
CA GLN A 369 13.73 15.08 21.80
C GLN A 369 14.15 16.48 21.33
N GLU A 370 15.39 16.89 21.58
CA GLU A 370 15.89 18.21 21.20
C GLU A 370 16.28 18.31 19.72
N ARG A 371 16.63 17.17 19.08
CA ARG A 371 17.31 17.20 17.78
C ARG A 371 16.53 16.63 16.61
N ILE A 372 15.49 15.82 16.82
CA ILE A 372 14.77 15.13 15.73
C ILE A 372 13.33 15.63 15.64
N THR A 373 12.82 15.89 14.44
CA THR A 373 11.41 16.22 14.20
C THR A 373 10.93 15.64 12.86
N PRO A 374 9.80 14.91 12.80
CA PRO A 374 8.92 14.49 13.93
C PRO A 374 9.62 13.56 14.94
N GLN A 375 8.97 13.33 16.09
CA GLN A 375 9.56 12.53 17.18
C GLN A 375 9.38 11.03 16.92
N PRO A 376 10.48 10.25 16.74
CA PRO A 376 10.35 8.81 16.58
C PRO A 376 9.93 8.15 17.89
N TYR A 377 9.16 7.06 17.79
CA TYR A 377 8.83 6.26 18.97
C TYR A 377 10.00 5.35 19.31
N MET A 378 10.44 5.39 20.57
CA MET A 378 11.53 4.57 21.08
C MET A 378 11.03 3.70 22.24
N SER A 379 11.15 2.39 22.08
CA SER A 379 10.98 1.43 23.18
C SER A 379 12.36 0.97 23.64
N MET A 380 12.76 1.39 24.85
CA MET A 380 14.02 1.00 25.47
C MET A 380 13.78 -0.15 26.43
N GLU A 381 14.53 -1.24 26.27
CA GLU A 381 14.49 -2.40 27.14
C GLU A 381 15.90 -2.68 27.69
N LEU A 382 16.00 -2.82 29.02
CA LEU A 382 17.21 -3.27 29.67
C LEU A 382 17.33 -4.80 29.57
N LEU A 383 18.44 -5.28 29.02
CA LEU A 383 18.73 -6.69 28.83
C LEU A 383 20.02 -7.07 29.53
N ASN A 384 20.03 -8.21 30.23
CA ASN A 384 21.27 -8.77 30.73
C ASN A 384 21.79 -9.82 29.74
N TYR A 385 22.97 -9.58 29.18
CA TYR A 385 23.63 -10.41 28.16
C TYR A 385 25.06 -10.73 28.61
N ASP A 386 25.38 -12.02 28.73
CA ASP A 386 26.70 -12.50 29.17
C ASP A 386 27.19 -11.84 30.49
N GLY A 387 26.26 -11.65 31.43
CA GLY A 387 26.52 -11.02 32.73
C GLY A 387 26.70 -9.49 32.68
N ARG A 388 26.48 -8.85 31.53
CA ARG A 388 26.54 -7.39 31.36
C ARG A 388 25.20 -6.82 30.94
N ASP A 389 24.92 -5.61 31.38
CA ASP A 389 23.67 -4.92 31.02
C ASP A 389 23.82 -4.21 29.67
N LEU A 390 22.84 -4.40 28.79
CA LEU A 390 22.72 -3.79 27.47
C LEU A 390 21.37 -3.08 27.38
N ILE A 391 21.30 -2.02 26.57
CA ILE A 391 20.03 -1.35 26.28
C ILE A 391 19.65 -1.66 24.83
N ARG A 392 18.53 -2.36 24.64
CA ARG A 392 17.90 -2.58 23.33
C ARG A 392 16.89 -1.48 23.07
N ILE A 393 17.03 -0.80 21.95
CA ILE A 393 16.19 0.33 21.57
C ILE A 393 15.52 0.04 20.24
N GLU A 394 14.23 -0.24 20.30
CA GLU A 394 13.41 -0.40 19.11
C GLU A 394 12.88 0.96 18.66
N VAL A 395 13.29 1.37 17.47
CA VAL A 395 12.89 2.63 16.84
C VAL A 395 11.75 2.34 15.87
N LYS A 396 10.62 3.01 16.05
CA LYS A 396 9.47 2.95 15.15
C LYS A 396 9.22 4.32 14.55
N ALA A 397 9.02 4.33 13.23
CA ALA A 397 8.50 5.49 12.53
C ALA A 397 6.99 5.54 12.73
N VAL A 398 6.53 6.34 13.70
CA VAL A 398 5.09 6.52 13.97
C VAL A 398 4.51 7.58 13.04
N ASP A 399 5.27 8.65 12.82
CA ASP A 399 5.03 9.63 11.78
C ASP A 399 5.73 9.20 10.48
N PRO A 400 5.27 9.65 9.30
CA PRO A 400 5.99 9.40 8.07
C PRO A 400 7.35 10.12 8.05
N PRO A 401 8.29 9.67 7.19
CA PRO A 401 9.50 10.42 6.91
C PRO A 401 9.21 11.73 6.14
N PRO A 402 10.15 12.69 6.01
CA PRO A 402 11.48 12.66 6.60
C PRO A 402 11.49 13.12 8.07
N TYR A 403 12.14 12.32 8.91
CA TYR A 403 12.67 12.68 10.21
C TYR A 403 13.90 13.57 10.00
N THR A 404 13.69 14.87 10.18
CA THR A 404 14.71 15.92 9.97
C THR A 404 15.33 16.33 11.29
N CYS A 405 16.61 16.73 11.23
CA CYS A 405 17.33 17.17 12.41
C CYS A 405 17.20 18.69 12.60
N ALA A 406 17.41 19.18 13.83
CA ALA A 406 17.31 20.60 14.16
C ALA A 406 18.26 21.52 13.35
N ASP A 407 19.34 20.96 12.81
CA ASP A 407 20.29 21.63 11.90
C ASP A 407 19.86 21.58 10.42
N GLY A 408 18.68 21.04 10.12
CA GLY A 408 18.13 20.91 8.77
C GLY A 408 18.65 19.69 7.99
N VAL A 409 19.47 18.86 8.63
CA VAL A 409 20.06 17.67 7.99
C VAL A 409 19.12 16.47 8.09
N THR A 410 18.98 15.73 6.99
CA THR A 410 18.26 14.44 6.97
C THR A 410 19.28 13.31 6.85
N TYR A 411 19.22 12.35 7.77
CA TYR A 411 20.06 11.15 7.75
C TYR A 411 19.28 9.95 7.23
N ILE A 412 19.99 9.04 6.56
CA ILE A 412 19.47 7.75 6.10
C ILE A 412 20.51 6.66 6.33
N ARG A 413 20.04 5.41 6.27
CA ARG A 413 20.89 4.22 6.32
C ARG A 413 21.11 3.69 4.90
N ARG A 414 22.36 3.45 4.55
CA ARG A 414 22.76 2.80 3.29
C ARG A 414 24.04 2.01 3.50
N ASP A 415 24.08 0.78 3.01
CA ASP A 415 25.24 -0.12 3.07
C ASP A 415 25.79 -0.27 4.50
N GLY A 416 24.92 -0.29 5.50
CA GLY A 416 25.29 -0.43 6.92
C GLY A 416 25.83 0.84 7.58
N ALA A 417 25.85 1.98 6.88
CA ALA A 417 26.32 3.26 7.40
C ALA A 417 25.22 4.33 7.45
N THR A 418 25.37 5.27 8.39
CA THR A 418 24.51 6.46 8.49
C THR A 418 25.15 7.60 7.72
N ILE A 419 24.48 8.05 6.67
CA ILE A 419 24.95 9.09 5.75
C ILE A 419 23.92 10.20 5.61
N PHE A 420 24.36 11.33 5.05
CA PHE A 420 23.45 12.41 4.66
C PHE A 420 22.58 11.97 3.48
N ALA A 421 21.30 12.29 3.54
CA ALA A 421 20.38 12.04 2.43
C ALA A 421 20.65 13.01 1.29
N GLU A 422 20.84 12.49 0.08
CA GLU A 422 20.94 13.31 -1.13
C GLU A 422 19.57 13.85 -1.55
N ARG A 423 19.55 14.83 -2.46
CA ARG A 423 18.31 15.45 -2.97
C ARG A 423 17.29 14.40 -3.45
N SER A 424 17.74 13.41 -4.22
CA SER A 424 16.88 12.33 -4.75
C SER A 424 16.23 11.50 -3.65
N GLU A 425 16.95 11.25 -2.57
CA GLU A 425 16.50 10.43 -1.44
C GLU A 425 15.53 11.19 -0.55
N ILE A 426 15.78 12.47 -0.32
CA ILE A 426 14.83 13.36 0.37
C ILE A 426 13.51 13.40 -0.42
N ILE A 427 13.57 13.52 -1.74
CA ILE A 427 12.37 13.46 -2.61
C ILE A 427 11.66 12.11 -2.45
N GLN A 428 12.39 11.00 -2.38
CA GLN A 428 11.81 9.67 -2.22
C GLN A 428 11.14 9.49 -0.86
N LEU A 429 11.77 9.94 0.23
CA LEU A 429 11.18 9.95 1.57
C LEU A 429 9.90 10.78 1.60
N CYS A 430 9.90 11.96 0.99
CA CYS A 430 8.70 12.80 0.89
C CYS A 430 7.58 12.12 0.08
N ARG A 431 7.91 11.41 -1.01
CA ARG A 431 6.91 10.64 -1.78
C ARG A 431 6.31 9.50 -0.96
N GLN A 432 7.14 8.80 -0.18
CA GLN A 432 6.68 7.75 0.74
C GLN A 432 5.75 8.31 1.82
N ALA A 433 6.06 9.49 2.35
CA ALA A 433 5.24 10.18 3.33
C ALA A 433 3.84 10.49 2.79
N LEU A 434 3.79 11.08 1.59
CA LEU A 434 2.55 11.38 0.88
C LEU A 434 1.74 10.10 0.67
N ALA A 435 2.38 9.03 0.17
CA ALA A 435 1.73 7.73 -0.07
C ALA A 435 1.09 7.11 1.20
N GLN A 436 1.58 7.45 2.40
CA GLN A 436 1.03 7.01 3.69
C GLN A 436 -0.12 7.89 4.19
N GLY A 437 -0.66 8.77 3.34
CA GLY A 437 -1.79 9.64 3.63
C GLY A 437 -1.44 10.84 4.50
N VAL A 438 -0.15 11.16 4.63
CA VAL A 438 0.25 12.37 5.35
C VAL A 438 0.12 13.56 4.44
N SER A 439 -0.78 14.44 4.85
CA SER A 439 -0.91 15.77 4.29
C SER A 439 0.44 16.48 4.43
N SER A 440 1.08 16.72 3.30
CA SER A 440 2.17 17.69 3.22
C SER A 440 1.67 19.04 3.77
N PRO A 441 2.53 19.94 4.26
CA PRO A 441 2.17 21.34 4.41
C PRO A 441 1.64 21.98 3.10
N LEU A 442 1.84 21.31 1.96
CA LEU A 442 1.26 21.62 0.65
C LEU A 442 -0.09 20.91 0.36
N ASP A 443 -0.50 19.94 1.18
CA ASP A 443 -1.87 19.43 1.27
C ASP A 443 -2.65 20.35 2.20
N ASN A 444 -3.12 21.45 1.66
CA ASN A 444 -4.03 22.38 2.33
C ASN A 444 -5.44 21.80 2.58
N GLY A 445 -5.63 20.47 2.48
CA GLY A 445 -6.91 19.80 2.69
C GLY A 445 -8.05 20.35 1.83
N GLN A 446 -7.72 21.07 0.76
CA GLN A 446 -8.71 21.64 -0.14
C GLN A 446 -9.22 20.51 -1.02
N ALA A 447 -10.55 20.30 -0.99
CA ALA A 447 -11.21 19.45 -1.96
C ALA A 447 -10.77 19.86 -3.37
N LEU A 448 -10.44 18.88 -4.23
CA LEU A 448 -10.03 19.10 -5.62
C LEU A 448 -10.94 20.16 -6.27
N GLU A 449 -10.38 21.36 -6.47
CA GLU A 449 -11.07 22.38 -7.25
C GLU A 449 -10.93 22.01 -8.71
N LEU A 450 -12.04 21.57 -9.31
CA LEU A 450 -12.06 21.29 -10.74
C LEU A 450 -11.71 22.58 -11.51
N PRO A 451 -10.86 22.50 -12.55
CA PRO A 451 -10.71 23.61 -13.47
C PRO A 451 -12.07 24.02 -14.03
N ARG A 452 -12.26 25.32 -14.26
CA ARG A 452 -13.49 25.89 -14.82
C ARG A 452 -13.59 25.73 -16.34
N SER A 453 -12.57 25.17 -16.96
CA SER A 453 -12.47 24.97 -18.42
C SER A 453 -11.73 23.68 -18.74
N GLY A 454 -11.90 23.17 -19.97
CA GLY A 454 -11.30 21.91 -20.40
C GLY A 454 -12.25 20.74 -20.19
N VAL A 455 -11.72 19.53 -20.36
CA VAL A 455 -12.51 18.29 -20.33
C VAL A 455 -11.78 17.21 -19.54
N GLN A 456 -12.54 16.32 -18.92
CA GLN A 456 -12.02 15.15 -18.21
C GLN A 456 -12.62 13.88 -18.80
N VAL A 457 -11.81 12.87 -19.08
CA VAL A 457 -12.32 11.52 -19.31
C VAL A 457 -12.62 10.91 -17.94
N VAL A 458 -13.90 10.75 -17.59
CA VAL A 458 -14.37 10.28 -16.28
C VAL A 458 -14.66 8.78 -16.25
N GLY A 459 -14.73 8.14 -17.42
CA GLY A 459 -14.94 6.70 -17.53
C GLY A 459 -14.52 6.13 -18.87
N ALA A 460 -14.01 4.90 -18.87
CA ALA A 460 -13.73 4.11 -20.05
C ALA A 460 -14.16 2.66 -19.80
N GLN A 461 -15.13 2.16 -20.57
CA GLN A 461 -15.66 0.80 -20.43
C GLN A 461 -15.59 0.07 -21.76
N ARG A 462 -15.12 -1.18 -21.74
CA ARG A 462 -15.11 -2.06 -22.90
C ARG A 462 -16.43 -2.84 -22.98
N ARG A 463 -17.22 -2.62 -24.03
CA ARG A 463 -18.47 -3.36 -24.28
C ARG A 463 -18.41 -3.97 -25.68
N ASN A 464 -18.68 -5.28 -25.78
CA ASN A 464 -18.67 -6.03 -27.05
C ASN A 464 -17.40 -5.82 -27.91
N GLY A 465 -16.24 -5.70 -27.27
CA GLY A 465 -14.95 -5.53 -27.96
C GLY A 465 -14.57 -4.08 -28.27
N THR A 466 -15.50 -3.12 -28.18
CA THR A 466 -15.28 -1.68 -28.46
C THR A 466 -15.22 -0.88 -27.17
N TRP A 467 -14.35 0.14 -27.13
CA TRP A 467 -14.23 1.06 -26.00
C TRP A 467 -15.26 2.18 -26.08
N HIS A 468 -15.99 2.37 -24.99
CA HIS A 468 -16.89 3.49 -24.78
C HIS A 468 -16.30 4.40 -23.70
N TYR A 469 -16.21 5.69 -24.00
CA TYR A 469 -15.69 6.70 -23.08
C TYR A 469 -16.83 7.59 -22.60
N GLU A 470 -16.68 8.09 -21.38
CA GLU A 470 -17.52 9.13 -20.81
C GLU A 470 -16.61 10.33 -20.56
N VAL A 471 -16.84 11.39 -21.32
CA VAL A 471 -16.12 12.66 -21.19
C VAL A 471 -17.02 13.68 -20.51
N ARG A 472 -16.52 14.30 -19.45
CA ARG A 472 -17.14 15.43 -18.75
C ARG A 472 -16.51 16.71 -19.28
N ASP A 473 -17.30 17.57 -19.93
CA ASP A 473 -16.88 18.96 -20.16
C ASP A 473 -17.00 19.70 -18.82
N LEU A 474 -15.92 20.34 -18.38
CA LEU A 474 -15.89 21.00 -17.07
C LEU A 474 -16.80 22.24 -17.01
N ARG A 475 -17.34 22.68 -18.15
CA ARG A 475 -18.34 23.75 -18.27
C ARG A 475 -19.77 23.21 -18.44
N THR A 476 -19.96 21.97 -18.90
CA THR A 476 -21.28 21.37 -19.18
C THR A 476 -21.30 19.85 -18.95
N THR A 477 -22.26 19.33 -18.19
CA THR A 477 -22.26 17.92 -17.69
C THR A 477 -22.86 16.90 -18.68
N ALA A 478 -22.68 17.07 -19.99
CA ALA A 478 -23.20 16.10 -20.98
C ALA A 478 -22.10 15.11 -21.40
N GLY A 479 -22.32 13.81 -21.13
CA GLY A 479 -21.41 12.73 -21.52
C GLY A 479 -21.39 12.48 -23.04
N VAL A 480 -20.21 12.15 -23.58
CA VAL A 480 -19.95 12.02 -25.03
C VAL A 480 -19.28 10.68 -25.35
N THR A 481 -19.78 9.97 -26.37
CA THR A 481 -19.22 8.71 -26.87
C THR A 481 -18.17 8.94 -27.97
N ARG A 482 -17.24 7.98 -28.16
CA ARG A 482 -16.08 8.10 -29.09
C ARG A 482 -16.47 8.52 -30.51
N ASP A 483 -17.55 7.96 -31.04
CA ASP A 483 -18.12 8.19 -32.37
C ASP A 483 -18.74 9.59 -32.54
N ARG A 484 -19.07 10.26 -31.43
CA ARG A 484 -19.65 11.60 -31.39
C ARG A 484 -18.68 12.65 -30.86
N ALA A 485 -17.47 12.23 -30.47
CA ALA A 485 -16.45 13.12 -29.93
C ALA A 485 -15.77 13.89 -31.07
N GLN A 486 -15.90 15.21 -31.06
CA GLN A 486 -15.19 16.13 -31.96
C GLN A 486 -14.37 17.15 -31.16
N GLY A 487 -13.38 17.76 -31.82
CA GLY A 487 -12.51 18.77 -31.20
C GLY A 487 -11.82 18.30 -29.93
N LEU A 488 -11.97 19.06 -28.84
CA LEU A 488 -11.31 18.79 -27.55
C LEU A 488 -11.69 17.43 -26.94
N TRP A 489 -12.90 16.93 -27.18
CA TRP A 489 -13.32 15.60 -26.72
C TRP A 489 -12.58 14.47 -27.46
N ALA A 490 -12.40 14.62 -28.78
CA ALA A 490 -11.65 13.64 -29.57
C ALA A 490 -10.18 13.59 -29.15
N TYR A 491 -9.59 14.77 -28.90
CA TYR A 491 -8.23 14.89 -28.39
C TYR A 491 -8.04 14.25 -27.02
N ALA A 492 -8.90 14.57 -26.07
CA ALA A 492 -8.84 14.02 -24.72
C ALA A 492 -8.93 12.49 -24.74
N ILE A 493 -9.80 11.92 -25.57
CA ILE A 493 -9.89 10.47 -25.73
C ILE A 493 -8.64 9.89 -26.41
N ASN A 494 -8.12 10.50 -27.48
CA ASN A 494 -6.90 10.03 -28.14
C ASN A 494 -5.71 9.96 -27.16
N ARG A 495 -5.51 11.03 -26.39
CA ARG A 495 -4.42 11.08 -25.41
C ARG A 495 -4.64 10.10 -24.27
N PHE A 496 -5.87 9.98 -23.78
CA PHE A 496 -6.20 8.98 -22.77
C PHE A 496 -5.98 7.55 -23.28
N GLU A 497 -6.25 7.27 -24.56
CA GLU A 497 -5.93 5.99 -25.22
C GLU A 497 -4.42 5.74 -25.26
N ASP A 498 -3.62 6.74 -25.59
CA ASP A 498 -2.15 6.63 -25.62
C ASP A 498 -1.57 6.38 -24.21
N VAL A 499 -2.15 6.99 -23.17
CA VAL A 499 -1.78 6.72 -21.77
C VAL A 499 -2.17 5.30 -21.37
N ARG A 500 -3.41 4.87 -21.64
CA ARG A 500 -3.89 3.52 -21.32
C ARG A 500 -3.07 2.43 -22.01
N ASP A 501 -2.70 2.65 -23.27
CA ASP A 501 -1.97 1.68 -24.07
C ASP A 501 -0.44 1.75 -23.83
N ASN A 502 0.00 2.45 -22.77
CA ASN A 502 1.40 2.65 -22.37
C ASN A 502 2.30 3.24 -23.47
N LYS A 503 1.72 4.03 -24.39
CA LYS A 503 2.48 4.77 -25.42
C LYS A 503 3.04 6.07 -24.88
N LEU A 504 2.46 6.60 -23.79
CA LEU A 504 2.91 7.82 -23.10
C LEU A 504 3.09 7.52 -21.61
N ASP A 505 4.26 7.88 -21.07
CA ASP A 505 4.54 7.83 -19.64
C ASP A 505 4.26 9.19 -19.00
N VAL A 506 3.05 9.36 -18.46
CA VAL A 506 2.59 10.59 -17.81
C VAL A 506 3.38 10.87 -16.53
N GLN A 507 3.78 9.84 -15.79
CA GLN A 507 4.37 9.98 -14.46
C GLN A 507 5.71 10.72 -14.51
N SER A 508 6.50 10.50 -15.56
CA SER A 508 7.82 11.11 -15.76
C SER A 508 7.80 12.47 -16.47
N GLN A 509 6.67 12.84 -17.09
CA GLN A 509 6.53 14.06 -17.91
C GLN A 509 5.81 15.21 -17.20
N VAL A 510 5.27 14.98 -16.00
CA VAL A 510 4.50 15.98 -15.26
C VAL A 510 5.37 16.79 -14.31
N HIS A 511 5.16 18.11 -14.32
CA HIS A 511 5.68 19.05 -13.33
C HIS A 511 4.70 19.19 -12.17
N TRP A 512 5.07 18.72 -10.99
CA TRP A 512 4.19 18.64 -9.82
C TRP A 512 4.39 19.78 -8.83
N SER A 513 3.29 20.27 -8.24
CA SER A 513 3.25 21.13 -7.06
C SER A 513 2.08 20.71 -6.15
N GLY A 514 2.40 20.09 -5.01
CA GLY A 514 1.39 19.47 -4.15
C GLY A 514 0.67 18.30 -4.83
N GLN A 515 -0.68 18.29 -4.79
CA GLN A 515 -1.53 17.32 -5.51
C GLN A 515 -1.79 17.70 -6.97
N TYR A 516 -1.42 18.91 -7.37
CA TYR A 516 -1.66 19.46 -8.71
C TYR A 516 -0.41 19.33 -9.57
N GLY A 517 -0.56 19.01 -10.85
CA GLY A 517 0.54 18.89 -11.79
C GLY A 517 0.18 19.43 -13.17
N VAL A 518 1.18 19.98 -13.85
CA VAL A 518 1.08 20.39 -15.26
C VAL A 518 1.79 19.32 -16.08
N TRP A 519 1.04 18.59 -16.88
CA TRP A 519 1.59 17.60 -17.79
C TRP A 519 2.14 18.26 -19.05
N ARG A 520 1.38 19.20 -19.64
CA ARG A 520 1.81 19.90 -20.85
C ARG A 520 1.31 21.33 -20.86
N SER A 521 2.11 22.22 -21.42
CA SER A 521 1.70 23.57 -21.84
C SER A 521 1.92 23.72 -23.34
N TYR A 522 0.89 24.06 -24.09
CA TYR A 522 0.97 24.25 -25.54
C TYR A 522 0.16 25.47 -25.96
N ARG A 523 0.56 26.10 -27.06
CA ARG A 523 -0.13 27.28 -27.58
C ARG A 523 -1.16 26.84 -28.63
N GLN A 524 -2.41 27.25 -28.45
CA GLN A 524 -3.49 27.03 -29.41
C GLN A 524 -4.06 28.41 -29.78
N GLY A 525 -3.72 28.89 -30.99
CA GLY A 525 -3.96 30.29 -31.38
C GLY A 525 -3.13 31.26 -30.54
N ASN A 526 -3.76 32.30 -29.99
CA ASN A 526 -3.10 33.27 -29.08
C ASN A 526 -3.13 32.87 -27.59
N ARG A 527 -3.75 31.73 -27.23
CA ARG A 527 -3.91 31.30 -25.83
C ARG A 527 -3.01 30.13 -25.51
N VAL A 528 -2.55 30.08 -24.26
CA VAL A 528 -1.85 28.93 -23.70
C VAL A 528 -2.89 27.97 -23.13
N LYS A 529 -2.75 26.70 -23.47
CA LYS A 529 -3.55 25.58 -22.97
C LYS A 529 -2.68 24.66 -22.15
N TYR A 530 -3.29 24.05 -21.16
CA TYR A 530 -2.64 23.15 -20.23
C TYR A 530 -3.37 21.81 -20.20
N ASP A 531 -2.60 20.74 -20.27
CA ASP A 531 -3.06 19.44 -19.81
C ASP A 531 -2.58 19.30 -18.37
N LEU A 532 -3.54 19.18 -17.46
CA LEU A 532 -3.32 19.18 -16.02
C LEU A 532 -3.60 17.80 -15.46
N VAL A 533 -2.90 17.45 -14.40
CA VAL A 533 -3.11 16.20 -13.69
C VAL A 533 -3.28 16.48 -12.21
N HIS A 534 -4.15 15.71 -11.59
CA HIS A 534 -4.26 15.64 -10.15
C HIS A 534 -3.84 14.25 -9.72
N ARG A 535 -3.18 14.18 -8.58
CA ARG A 535 -2.93 12.93 -7.87
C ARG A 535 -3.63 12.96 -6.54
N ASN A 536 -4.22 11.84 -6.17
CA ASN A 536 -4.78 11.65 -4.84
C ASN A 536 -3.65 11.65 -3.77
N ALA A 537 -4.04 11.57 -2.51
CA ALA A 537 -3.10 11.53 -1.38
C ALA A 537 -2.08 10.39 -1.51
N ASP A 538 -2.43 9.24 -2.10
CA ASP A 538 -1.51 8.11 -2.27
C ASP A 538 -0.46 8.30 -3.40
N GLY A 539 -0.58 9.39 -4.17
CA GLY A 539 0.33 9.74 -5.25
C GLY A 539 -0.05 9.16 -6.61
N THR A 540 -1.17 8.44 -6.70
CA THR A 540 -1.74 7.94 -7.97
C THR A 540 -2.47 9.04 -8.70
N ILE A 541 -2.22 9.16 -10.01
CA ILE A 541 -2.97 10.08 -10.87
C ILE A 541 -4.42 9.59 -10.96
N ASP A 542 -5.34 10.36 -10.41
CA ASP A 542 -6.77 10.04 -10.34
C ASP A 542 -7.61 10.95 -11.27
N HIS A 543 -7.12 12.15 -11.60
CA HIS A 543 -7.73 13.01 -12.63
C HIS A 543 -6.72 13.50 -13.66
N ILE A 544 -7.12 13.50 -14.94
CA ILE A 544 -6.41 14.16 -16.02
C ILE A 544 -7.38 15.10 -16.74
N PHE A 545 -7.03 16.38 -16.78
CA PHE A 545 -7.79 17.44 -17.43
C PHE A 545 -7.07 17.86 -18.70
N PHE A 546 -7.80 17.90 -19.82
CA PHE A 546 -7.23 18.18 -21.13
C PHE A 546 -7.70 19.54 -21.64
N GLY A 547 -6.76 20.31 -22.21
CA GLY A 547 -7.02 21.60 -22.87
C GLY A 547 -7.61 22.68 -21.98
N VAL A 548 -7.18 22.73 -20.72
CA VAL A 548 -7.55 23.76 -19.75
C VAL A 548 -6.93 25.09 -20.17
N SER A 549 -7.74 26.14 -20.29
CA SER A 549 -7.26 27.49 -20.57
C SER A 549 -6.71 28.17 -19.32
N ASP A 550 -5.85 29.16 -19.53
CA ASP A 550 -5.40 30.16 -18.54
C ASP A 550 -6.51 30.71 -17.62
N TRP A 551 -7.63 31.19 -18.15
CA TRP A 551 -8.74 31.71 -17.34
C TRP A 551 -9.49 30.63 -16.55
N GLY A 552 -9.38 29.36 -16.97
CA GLY A 552 -10.10 28.24 -16.40
C GLY A 552 -9.36 27.59 -15.23
N LEU A 553 -8.19 28.11 -14.89
CA LEU A 553 -7.41 27.70 -13.74
C LEU A 553 -8.05 28.29 -12.48
N SER A 554 -8.49 27.43 -11.56
CA SER A 554 -8.90 27.90 -10.24
C SER A 554 -7.67 28.32 -9.43
N ASN A 555 -7.88 28.97 -8.28
CA ASN A 555 -6.79 29.45 -7.43
C ASN A 555 -5.83 28.31 -7.02
N GLY A 556 -6.32 27.08 -6.85
CA GLY A 556 -5.50 25.89 -6.57
C GLY A 556 -4.51 25.54 -7.69
N TRP A 557 -4.85 25.79 -8.95
CA TRP A 557 -4.01 25.47 -10.11
C TRP A 557 -2.99 26.56 -10.46
N GLY A 558 -3.29 27.83 -10.13
CA GLY A 558 -2.40 28.97 -10.41
C GLY A 558 -1.03 28.89 -9.73
N GLY A 559 -0.94 28.22 -8.58
CA GLY A 559 0.32 28.01 -7.85
C GLY A 559 1.30 27.05 -8.54
N VAL A 560 0.83 26.14 -9.40
CA VAL A 560 1.70 25.21 -10.14
C VAL A 560 2.40 25.93 -11.31
N LEU A 561 1.73 26.93 -11.88
CA LEU A 561 2.18 27.64 -13.08
C LEU A 561 3.14 28.80 -12.78
N SER A 562 3.21 29.24 -11.52
CA SER A 562 4.11 30.32 -11.07
C SER A 562 5.53 29.85 -10.76
N ILE A 563 5.78 28.53 -10.77
CA ILE A 563 7.08 27.91 -10.49
C ILE A 563 7.93 27.74 -11.78
N GLN A 564 7.37 28.01 -12.97
CA GLN A 564 8.08 27.88 -14.25
C GLN A 564 8.14 29.18 -15.06
N GLU A 565 9.37 29.53 -15.47
CA GLU A 565 9.59 30.17 -16.78
C GLU A 565 9.41 29.10 -17.89
N PRO A 566 8.86 29.47 -19.06
CA PRO A 566 8.37 28.51 -20.06
C PRO A 566 9.51 27.94 -20.90
N GLU A 567 10.24 26.95 -20.38
CA GLU A 567 11.11 26.14 -21.21
C GLU A 567 10.29 25.06 -21.91
N THR A 568 10.13 25.22 -23.24
CA THR A 568 9.42 24.36 -24.21
C THR A 568 7.89 24.42 -24.23
N ILE A 569 7.35 25.51 -24.78
CA ILE A 569 6.00 25.48 -25.39
C ILE A 569 6.12 24.67 -26.68
N ASP A 570 5.57 23.45 -26.70
CA ASP A 570 5.46 22.67 -27.95
C ASP A 570 4.61 23.44 -28.97
N GLN A 571 5.19 23.77 -30.12
CA GLN A 571 4.45 24.26 -31.29
C GLN A 571 3.95 23.06 -32.10
N ASP A 572 2.83 22.46 -31.69
CA ASP A 572 2.13 21.54 -32.57
C ASP A 572 1.35 22.32 -33.65
N SER A 573 1.63 21.97 -34.91
CA SER A 573 0.93 22.41 -36.13
C SER A 573 -0.53 21.88 -36.18
N PRO A 574 -1.39 22.45 -37.05
CA PRO A 574 -2.79 22.73 -36.77
C PRO A 574 -3.69 21.50 -36.92
N ALA A 575 -3.89 20.72 -35.86
CA ALA A 575 -4.90 19.66 -35.82
C ALA A 575 -6.22 20.10 -35.14
N PHE A 576 -6.29 21.33 -34.65
CA PHE A 576 -7.39 21.84 -33.83
C PHE A 576 -8.14 23.03 -34.44
N GLU A 577 -7.72 23.52 -35.61
CA GLU A 577 -8.32 24.72 -36.21
C GLU A 577 -9.53 24.45 -37.10
N GLU A 578 -9.86 23.19 -37.42
CA GLU A 578 -10.91 22.96 -38.43
C GLU A 578 -12.35 23.16 -37.92
N ASP A 579 -12.62 23.26 -36.62
CA ASP A 579 -14.02 23.33 -36.13
C ASP A 579 -14.33 24.33 -34.99
N THR A 580 -13.38 25.19 -34.63
CA THR A 580 -13.66 26.31 -33.72
C THR A 580 -13.68 27.61 -34.54
N PRO A 581 -14.79 28.36 -34.62
CA PRO A 581 -14.80 29.60 -35.37
C PRO A 581 -13.77 30.57 -34.78
N GLN A 582 -12.70 30.84 -35.53
CA GLN A 582 -11.70 31.85 -35.21
C GLN A 582 -12.38 33.23 -35.20
N PHE A 583 -12.54 33.82 -34.03
CA PHE A 583 -12.56 35.28 -33.92
C PHE A 583 -11.11 35.74 -33.97
N LEU A 584 -10.73 36.38 -35.07
CA LEU A 584 -9.48 37.13 -35.13
C LEU A 584 -9.58 38.29 -34.12
N PRO A 585 -8.65 38.41 -33.17
CA PRO A 585 -8.46 39.65 -32.44
C PRO A 585 -7.66 40.57 -33.36
N ASP A 586 -8.36 41.30 -34.23
CA ASP A 586 -7.92 42.61 -34.69
C ASP A 586 -9.03 43.27 -35.53
N LEU A 587 -9.81 44.13 -34.89
CA LEU A 587 -10.23 45.36 -35.54
C LEU A 587 -9.80 46.49 -34.61
N ASN A 588 -8.58 46.97 -34.86
CA ASN A 588 -8.19 48.33 -34.57
C ASN A 588 -9.39 49.26 -34.75
N GLU A 589 -9.82 49.87 -33.65
CA GLU A 589 -10.41 51.20 -33.71
C GLU A 589 -9.33 52.14 -34.24
N GLN A 590 -9.30 52.31 -35.57
CA GLN A 590 -8.79 53.52 -36.23
C GLN A 590 -9.16 53.52 -37.72
N ASN A 591 -10.24 54.26 -38.04
CA ASN A 591 -10.58 55.01 -39.28
C ASN A 591 -10.16 54.40 -40.63
N SER A 592 -10.99 54.17 -41.66
CA SER A 592 -12.15 54.87 -42.29
C SER A 592 -12.39 54.18 -43.67
N PRO A 593 -13.37 54.51 -44.56
CA PRO A 593 -14.55 55.39 -44.50
C PRO A 593 -15.89 54.65 -44.87
N PHE A 594 -17.05 55.33 -44.79
CA PHE A 594 -18.37 55.06 -45.44
C PHE A 594 -18.48 53.79 -46.34
N GLU A 595 -19.35 52.80 -46.13
CA GLU A 595 -20.83 52.83 -46.04
C GLU A 595 -21.36 51.65 -45.19
N ARG A 596 -22.11 51.90 -44.11
CA ARG A 596 -23.14 50.94 -43.66
C ARG A 596 -24.48 51.63 -43.80
N GLN A 597 -25.27 51.19 -44.77
CA GLN A 597 -26.67 51.53 -44.86
C GLN A 597 -27.39 50.26 -45.32
N TRP A 598 -28.05 49.55 -44.41
CA TRP A 598 -29.09 48.62 -44.81
C TRP A 598 -30.24 48.68 -43.84
N GLY A 599 -31.20 49.55 -44.15
CA GLY A 599 -32.61 49.50 -43.75
C GLY A 599 -33.49 48.88 -44.84
N GLU A 600 -32.94 47.92 -45.59
CA GLU A 600 -33.69 47.22 -46.65
C GLU A 600 -34.68 46.23 -46.02
N ARG A 601 -35.97 46.42 -46.31
CA ARG A 601 -37.06 45.53 -45.88
C ARG A 601 -37.60 44.75 -47.07
N LYS A 602 -37.60 43.42 -46.96
CA LYS A 602 -38.24 42.50 -47.90
C LYS A 602 -39.43 41.82 -47.24
N TYR A 603 -40.49 41.56 -48.01
CA TYR A 603 -41.64 40.80 -47.54
C TYR A 603 -41.26 39.34 -47.25
N ARG A 604 -41.58 38.86 -46.04
CA ARG A 604 -41.54 37.43 -45.70
C ARG A 604 -42.88 36.78 -45.99
N TRP A 605 -42.93 35.94 -47.03
CA TRP A 605 -44.15 35.29 -47.51
C TRP A 605 -44.32 33.88 -46.95
N ARG A 606 -45.55 33.53 -46.55
CA ARG A 606 -45.99 32.14 -46.28
C ARG A 606 -47.33 31.90 -46.97
N GLY A 607 -47.31 31.10 -48.03
CA GLY A 607 -48.48 30.93 -48.90
C GLY A 607 -48.86 32.26 -49.56
N ARG A 608 -50.11 32.71 -49.34
CA ARG A 608 -50.62 33.98 -49.88
C ARG A 608 -50.38 35.18 -48.97
N GLY A 609 -50.06 34.99 -47.69
CA GLY A 609 -49.82 36.08 -46.74
C GLY A 609 -48.34 36.44 -46.63
N GLY A 610 -48.04 37.72 -46.49
CA GLY A 610 -46.70 38.26 -46.31
C GLY A 610 -46.67 39.33 -45.22
N ILE A 611 -45.52 39.46 -44.56
CA ILE A 611 -45.26 40.50 -43.57
C ILE A 611 -44.03 41.31 -44.00
N LEU A 612 -44.13 42.64 -43.92
CA LEU A 612 -43.04 43.57 -44.23
C LEU A 612 -42.34 44.08 -42.98
N SER A 613 -43.10 44.47 -41.96
CA SER A 613 -42.56 45.09 -40.76
C SER A 613 -43.52 44.94 -39.57
N ILE A 614 -42.96 45.12 -38.37
CA ILE A 614 -43.71 45.37 -37.14
C ILE A 614 -43.10 46.66 -36.56
N VAL A 615 -43.94 47.65 -36.27
CA VAL A 615 -43.51 48.97 -35.76
C VAL A 615 -44.11 49.20 -34.38
N ARG A 616 -43.27 49.66 -33.45
CA ARG A 616 -43.66 50.04 -32.09
C ARG A 616 -42.89 51.29 -31.69
N ASP A 617 -43.59 52.36 -31.33
CA ASP A 617 -42.97 53.60 -30.87
C ASP A 617 -43.25 53.77 -29.37
N GLY A 618 -42.27 53.37 -28.53
CA GLY A 618 -42.11 53.61 -27.07
C GLY A 618 -43.27 53.37 -26.09
N THR A 619 -44.50 53.70 -26.45
CA THR A 619 -45.74 53.64 -25.68
C THR A 619 -46.96 53.17 -26.50
N SER A 620 -46.83 52.89 -27.80
CA SER A 620 -47.93 52.43 -28.67
C SER A 620 -48.08 50.90 -28.74
N GLU A 621 -49.29 50.41 -29.02
CA GLU A 621 -49.51 49.01 -29.42
C GLU A 621 -48.79 48.71 -30.74
N PRO A 622 -48.31 47.46 -30.97
CA PRO A 622 -47.58 47.12 -32.19
C PRO A 622 -48.50 47.16 -33.42
N LEU A 623 -47.99 47.78 -34.48
CA LEU A 623 -48.64 47.88 -35.78
C LEU A 623 -47.92 46.97 -36.79
N PHE A 624 -48.70 46.31 -37.65
CA PHE A 624 -48.21 45.29 -38.57
C PHE A 624 -48.43 45.73 -40.02
N ASP A 625 -47.37 45.72 -40.81
CA ASP A 625 -47.46 45.92 -42.26
C ASP A 625 -47.57 44.56 -42.94
N LEU A 626 -48.80 44.21 -43.32
CA LEU A 626 -49.15 42.91 -43.90
C LEU A 626 -49.46 43.06 -45.38
N ALA A 627 -49.28 42.00 -46.16
CA ALA A 627 -49.67 41.99 -47.57
C ALA A 627 -50.21 40.62 -47.98
N MET A 628 -51.18 40.59 -48.90
CA MET A 628 -51.77 39.35 -49.40
C MET A 628 -51.69 39.27 -50.92
N LYS A 629 -51.20 38.14 -51.43
CA LYS A 629 -51.21 37.81 -52.85
C LYS A 629 -52.61 37.34 -53.28
N ASN A 630 -53.04 37.76 -54.48
CA ASN A 630 -54.24 37.24 -55.11
C ASN A 630 -54.13 35.72 -55.41
N VAL A 631 -55.21 35.08 -55.85
CA VAL A 631 -55.26 33.61 -56.08
C VAL A 631 -54.20 33.13 -57.08
N ASN A 632 -53.77 33.99 -58.01
CA ASN A 632 -52.80 33.67 -59.05
C ASN A 632 -51.35 34.11 -58.71
N GLY A 633 -51.13 34.75 -57.56
CA GLY A 633 -49.82 35.20 -57.09
C GLY A 633 -49.25 36.46 -57.75
N SER A 634 -49.99 37.10 -58.67
CA SER A 634 -49.51 38.17 -59.56
C SER A 634 -49.74 39.60 -59.05
N GLU A 635 -50.74 39.83 -58.21
CA GLU A 635 -51.01 41.14 -57.59
C GLU A 635 -50.92 41.02 -56.06
N ILE A 636 -50.33 42.04 -55.44
CA ILE A 636 -50.14 42.15 -53.99
C ILE A 636 -51.06 43.25 -53.46
N GLN A 637 -51.91 42.92 -52.49
CA GLN A 637 -52.70 43.89 -51.72
C GLN A 637 -52.03 44.14 -50.37
N GLU A 638 -51.69 45.39 -50.09
CA GLU A 638 -51.02 45.80 -48.85
C GLU A 638 -52.03 46.30 -47.80
N PHE A 639 -51.77 45.98 -46.55
CA PHE A 639 -52.51 46.37 -45.35
C PHE A 639 -51.50 47.00 -44.38
N PRO A 640 -51.17 48.29 -44.54
CA PRO A 640 -50.23 48.97 -43.66
C PRO A 640 -50.85 49.25 -42.29
N GLY A 641 -50.05 49.20 -41.24
CA GLY A 641 -50.45 49.63 -39.90
C GLY A 641 -51.63 48.87 -39.27
N VAL A 642 -51.74 47.56 -39.51
CA VAL A 642 -52.80 46.74 -38.92
C VAL A 642 -52.59 46.66 -37.41
N PRO A 643 -53.57 47.02 -36.56
CA PRO A 643 -53.41 46.91 -35.11
C PRO A 643 -53.48 45.46 -34.65
N ARG A 644 -52.79 45.15 -33.54
CA ARG A 644 -52.67 43.79 -32.97
C ARG A 644 -53.99 43.04 -32.80
N GLU A 645 -55.07 43.74 -32.45
CA GLU A 645 -56.43 43.21 -32.28
C GLU A 645 -57.06 42.67 -33.58
N LYS A 646 -56.60 43.14 -34.75
CA LYS A 646 -57.10 42.72 -36.07
C LYS A 646 -56.24 41.62 -36.72
N VAL A 647 -55.14 41.22 -36.07
CA VAL A 647 -54.26 40.16 -36.55
C VAL A 647 -54.83 38.79 -36.15
N THR A 648 -55.43 38.10 -37.12
CA THR A 648 -56.00 36.75 -36.91
C THR A 648 -54.93 35.70 -36.60
N ASP A 649 -55.31 34.55 -36.04
CA ASP A 649 -54.39 33.44 -35.75
C ASP A 649 -53.58 32.94 -36.96
N ALA A 650 -54.15 33.02 -38.17
CA ALA A 650 -53.43 32.66 -39.40
C ALA A 650 -52.23 33.59 -39.67
N TRP A 651 -52.39 34.89 -39.40
CA TRP A 651 -51.32 35.88 -39.47
C TRP A 651 -50.33 35.72 -38.32
N MET A 652 -50.80 35.36 -37.12
CA MET A 652 -49.94 35.03 -35.98
C MET A 652 -49.02 33.84 -36.28
N GLY A 653 -49.52 32.83 -37.01
CA GLY A 653 -48.71 31.71 -37.49
C GLY A 653 -47.67 32.10 -38.55
N LEU A 654 -47.85 33.22 -39.26
CA LEU A 654 -46.79 33.80 -40.10
C LEU A 654 -45.76 34.50 -39.22
N ILE A 655 -46.19 35.37 -38.28
CA ILE A 655 -45.33 36.22 -37.44
C ILE A 655 -44.45 35.40 -36.48
N ARG A 656 -45.04 34.40 -35.81
CA ARG A 656 -44.35 33.56 -34.82
C ARG A 656 -43.49 32.52 -35.51
N ILE A 657 -42.19 32.60 -35.30
CA ILE A 657 -41.25 31.58 -35.75
C ILE A 657 -40.47 31.03 -34.56
N PRO A 658 -40.00 29.77 -34.63
CA PRO A 658 -39.13 29.23 -33.59
C PRO A 658 -37.80 30.00 -33.53
N ARG A 659 -37.24 30.14 -32.33
CA ARG A 659 -35.89 30.69 -32.12
C ARG A 659 -34.86 29.83 -32.87
N PRO A 660 -33.72 30.41 -33.30
CA PRO A 660 -32.64 29.61 -33.88
C PRO A 660 -32.08 28.66 -32.82
N ARG A 661 -31.54 27.50 -33.23
CA ARG A 661 -31.00 26.47 -32.31
C ARG A 661 -29.51 26.65 -31.99
N THR A 662 -28.98 27.85 -32.22
CA THR A 662 -27.56 28.17 -32.16
C THR A 662 -27.39 29.65 -31.85
N GLY A 663 -26.33 29.99 -31.12
CA GLY A 663 -26.10 31.34 -30.58
C GLY A 663 -26.58 31.53 -29.13
N ILE A 664 -26.55 32.78 -28.68
CA ILE A 664 -26.94 33.20 -27.33
C ILE A 664 -27.87 34.42 -27.41
N GLU A 665 -28.90 34.46 -26.58
CA GLU A 665 -29.76 35.64 -26.38
C GLU A 665 -29.45 36.27 -25.01
N VAL A 666 -29.36 37.60 -24.94
CA VAL A 666 -29.30 38.33 -23.67
C VAL A 666 -30.72 38.70 -23.28
N LEU A 667 -31.28 38.02 -22.29
CA LEU A 667 -32.67 38.20 -21.87
C LEU A 667 -32.87 39.43 -21.00
N LYS A 668 -31.90 39.76 -20.14
CA LYS A 668 -31.98 40.90 -19.23
C LYS A 668 -30.60 41.49 -19.01
N THR A 669 -30.57 42.82 -18.98
CA THR A 669 -29.44 43.62 -18.55
C THR A 669 -29.88 44.42 -17.33
N ILE A 670 -29.27 44.15 -16.17
CA ILE A 670 -29.60 44.76 -14.88
C ILE A 670 -28.43 45.65 -14.49
N VAL A 671 -28.69 46.92 -14.19
CA VAL A 671 -27.68 47.82 -13.61
C VAL A 671 -27.87 47.80 -12.11
N ASP A 672 -26.82 47.49 -11.35
CA ASP A 672 -26.88 47.54 -9.90
C ASP A 672 -26.59 48.94 -9.33
N ASN A 673 -26.66 49.09 -8.01
CA ASN A 673 -26.46 50.38 -7.34
C ASN A 673 -25.03 50.96 -7.47
N ASN A 674 -24.09 50.19 -8.01
CA ASN A 674 -22.71 50.58 -8.25
C ASN A 674 -22.44 50.88 -9.74
N ASP A 675 -23.49 51.03 -10.56
CA ASP A 675 -23.42 51.19 -12.01
C ASP A 675 -22.78 49.99 -12.75
N GLU A 676 -22.78 48.79 -12.15
CA GLU A 676 -22.29 47.57 -12.81
C GLU A 676 -23.41 46.87 -13.59
N TYR A 677 -23.12 46.47 -14.83
CA TYR A 677 -24.04 45.72 -15.68
C TYR A 677 -23.98 44.21 -15.40
N HIS A 678 -25.14 43.62 -15.18
CA HIS A 678 -25.35 42.19 -14.98
C HIS A 678 -26.25 41.61 -16.08
N PHE A 679 -25.84 40.50 -16.68
CA PHE A 679 -26.47 39.92 -17.86
C PHE A 679 -27.08 38.56 -17.55
N VAL A 680 -28.30 38.33 -18.00
CA VAL A 680 -28.96 37.02 -17.99
C VAL A 680 -28.96 36.47 -19.40
N PHE A 681 -28.30 35.33 -19.61
CA PHE A 681 -28.15 34.71 -20.94
C PHE A 681 -29.11 33.54 -21.11
N CYS A 682 -29.59 33.34 -22.34
CA CYS A 682 -30.24 32.12 -22.78
C CYS A 682 -29.38 31.45 -23.84
N ASN A 683 -28.98 30.20 -23.60
CA ASN A 683 -28.32 29.38 -24.59
C ASN A 683 -29.37 28.86 -25.59
N LEU A 684 -29.28 29.27 -26.85
CA LEU A 684 -30.30 28.96 -27.85
C LEU A 684 -30.32 27.50 -28.29
N ARG A 685 -29.22 26.77 -28.04
CA ARG A 685 -29.14 25.33 -28.32
C ARG A 685 -29.86 24.49 -27.26
N THR A 686 -29.70 24.85 -25.99
CA THR A 686 -30.23 24.06 -24.86
C THR A 686 -31.53 24.65 -24.29
N GLY A 687 -31.84 25.92 -24.57
CA GLY A 687 -32.90 26.69 -23.93
C GLY A 687 -32.57 27.05 -22.47
N GLU A 688 -31.35 26.79 -22.00
CA GLU A 688 -30.95 27.03 -20.62
C GLU A 688 -30.74 28.52 -20.38
N VAL A 689 -31.44 29.05 -19.38
CA VAL A 689 -31.29 30.42 -18.89
C VAL A 689 -30.32 30.42 -17.71
N SER A 690 -29.36 31.33 -17.71
CA SER A 690 -28.43 31.49 -16.59
C SER A 690 -29.20 31.76 -15.29
N SER A 691 -28.97 30.92 -14.28
CA SER A 691 -29.65 31.00 -12.99
C SER A 691 -29.29 32.24 -12.17
N VAL A 692 -28.11 32.83 -12.42
CA VAL A 692 -27.62 34.04 -11.76
C VAL A 692 -27.20 35.06 -12.83
N PRO A 693 -27.51 36.35 -12.67
CA PRO A 693 -26.98 37.42 -13.54
C PRO A 693 -25.45 37.49 -13.47
N TRP A 694 -24.79 37.60 -14.63
CA TRP A 694 -23.34 37.62 -14.77
C TRP A 694 -22.83 39.05 -14.89
N ARG A 695 -21.83 39.44 -14.11
CA ARG A 695 -21.14 40.73 -14.34
C ARG A 695 -20.26 40.62 -15.57
N LEU A 696 -20.12 41.71 -16.34
CA LEU A 696 -19.27 41.72 -17.53
C LEU A 696 -17.85 41.20 -17.25
N GLN A 697 -17.26 41.62 -16.13
CA GLN A 697 -15.91 41.24 -15.71
C GLN A 697 -15.76 39.77 -15.29
N ASP A 698 -16.87 39.10 -14.95
CA ASP A 698 -16.87 37.70 -14.55
C ASP A 698 -17.06 36.75 -15.75
N ILE A 699 -17.29 37.32 -16.95
CA ILE A 699 -17.43 36.56 -18.19
C ILE A 699 -16.06 36.44 -18.83
N GLU A 700 -15.68 35.20 -19.13
CA GLU A 700 -14.42 34.90 -19.82
C GLU A 700 -14.30 35.64 -21.15
N GLU A 701 -13.16 36.31 -21.33
CA GLU A 701 -12.78 37.02 -22.55
C GLU A 701 -12.77 36.07 -23.77
N GLY A 702 -13.17 36.57 -24.93
CA GLY A 702 -13.24 35.83 -26.20
C GLY A 702 -14.36 34.80 -26.29
N THR A 703 -15.24 34.70 -25.30
CA THR A 703 -16.41 33.82 -25.38
C THR A 703 -17.58 34.47 -26.10
N VAL A 704 -18.50 33.63 -26.60
CA VAL A 704 -19.77 34.11 -27.16
C VAL A 704 -20.59 34.90 -26.14
N ARG A 705 -20.50 34.58 -24.83
CA ARG A 705 -21.20 35.33 -23.77
C ARG A 705 -20.62 36.71 -23.57
N GLU A 706 -19.30 36.85 -23.58
CA GLU A 706 -18.66 38.16 -23.46
C GLU A 706 -18.98 39.02 -24.68
N TYR A 707 -18.89 38.43 -25.88
CA TYR A 707 -19.30 39.07 -27.11
C TYR A 707 -20.76 39.55 -27.03
N ALA A 708 -21.69 38.66 -26.66
CA ALA A 708 -23.11 38.97 -26.53
C ALA A 708 -23.37 40.05 -25.47
N ALA A 709 -22.69 40.00 -24.31
CA ALA A 709 -22.80 41.02 -23.27
C ALA A 709 -22.39 42.40 -23.79
N ARG A 710 -21.20 42.48 -24.40
CA ARG A 710 -20.65 43.73 -24.95
C ARG A 710 -21.51 44.28 -26.09
N MET A 711 -22.02 43.41 -26.96
CA MET A 711 -22.88 43.83 -28.07
C MET A 711 -24.29 44.20 -27.60
N SER A 712 -24.85 43.52 -26.61
CA SER A 712 -26.16 43.89 -26.03
C SER A 712 -26.20 45.29 -25.42
N LEU A 713 -25.07 45.77 -24.89
CA LEU A 713 -24.94 47.16 -24.44
C LEU A 713 -24.95 48.17 -25.60
N LYS A 714 -24.45 47.77 -26.78
CA LYS A 714 -24.50 48.60 -27.99
C LYS A 714 -25.85 48.53 -28.69
N ASP A 715 -26.53 47.40 -28.58
CA ASP A 715 -27.80 47.10 -29.24
C ASP A 715 -29.03 47.38 -28.34
N LEU A 716 -28.87 48.17 -27.26
CA LEU A 716 -29.98 48.57 -26.37
C LEU A 716 -31.12 49.27 -27.13
N THR A 717 -30.77 49.98 -28.19
CA THR A 717 -31.71 50.55 -29.17
C THR A 717 -31.33 50.05 -30.54
N ILE A 718 -32.18 49.23 -31.14
CA ILE A 718 -31.94 48.71 -32.48
C ILE A 718 -32.15 49.81 -33.51
N ASP A 719 -31.10 50.09 -34.27
CA ASP A 719 -31.15 50.96 -35.44
C ASP A 719 -31.61 50.13 -36.65
N ASP A 720 -32.86 50.33 -37.07
CA ASP A 720 -33.47 49.62 -38.18
C ASP A 720 -32.69 49.81 -39.50
N ASP A 721 -31.92 50.90 -39.65
CA ASP A 721 -31.07 51.19 -40.82
C ASP A 721 -29.77 50.37 -40.86
N GLN A 722 -29.51 49.58 -39.82
CA GLN A 722 -28.36 48.67 -39.73
C GLN A 722 -28.75 47.19 -39.88
N ILE A 723 -30.03 46.90 -40.18
CA ILE A 723 -30.55 45.54 -40.30
C ILE A 723 -31.18 45.29 -41.67
N ARG A 724 -30.74 44.19 -42.29
CA ARG A 724 -31.45 43.61 -43.46
C ARG A 724 -32.65 42.80 -42.97
N TRP A 725 -33.84 43.36 -43.12
CA TRP A 725 -35.08 42.80 -42.61
C TRP A 725 -35.81 41.96 -43.65
N TRP A 726 -36.07 40.70 -43.31
CA TRP A 726 -37.03 39.85 -44.01
C TRP A 726 -38.30 39.70 -43.17
N GLY A 727 -39.24 40.61 -43.39
CA GLY A 727 -40.42 40.79 -42.55
C GLY A 727 -40.05 41.21 -41.14
N ASN A 728 -40.31 40.33 -40.17
CA ASN A 728 -40.04 40.54 -38.75
C ASN A 728 -38.81 39.76 -38.23
N ILE A 729 -37.97 39.22 -39.13
CA ILE A 729 -36.62 38.74 -38.79
C ILE A 729 -35.57 39.52 -39.55
N GLY A 730 -34.42 39.69 -38.94
CA GLY A 730 -33.35 40.55 -39.43
C GLY A 730 -31.98 39.90 -39.37
N TYR A 731 -31.16 40.26 -40.35
CA TYR A 731 -29.73 40.01 -40.37
C TYR A 731 -29.00 41.29 -39.93
N LEU A 732 -28.38 41.24 -38.74
CA LEU A 732 -27.80 42.43 -38.09
C LEU A 732 -26.31 42.58 -38.40
N ARG A 733 -25.47 41.58 -38.07
CA ARG A 733 -24.01 41.69 -38.24
C ARG A 733 -23.40 40.42 -38.87
N PRO A 734 -22.67 40.53 -40.01
CA PRO A 734 -21.93 39.42 -40.62
C PRO A 734 -20.73 39.00 -39.77
N MET A 735 -20.52 37.70 -39.60
CA MET A 735 -19.21 37.13 -39.25
C MET A 735 -18.87 35.98 -40.19
N ARG A 736 -17.60 35.55 -40.21
CA ARG A 736 -17.08 34.58 -41.19
C ARG A 736 -17.80 33.24 -41.17
N SER A 737 -18.15 32.74 -39.99
CA SER A 737 -18.82 31.44 -39.75
C SER A 737 -20.04 31.56 -38.83
N GLN A 738 -20.32 32.76 -38.34
CA GLN A 738 -21.41 33.09 -37.43
C GLN A 738 -22.17 34.33 -37.93
N VAL A 739 -23.29 34.63 -37.30
CA VAL A 739 -24.14 35.77 -37.62
C VAL A 739 -24.90 36.24 -36.40
N ASP A 740 -25.10 37.55 -36.27
CA ASP A 740 -26.06 38.11 -35.32
C ASP A 740 -27.41 38.34 -36.02
N LEU A 741 -28.47 37.86 -35.39
CA LEU A 741 -29.83 37.85 -35.93
C LEU A 741 -30.75 38.64 -35.00
N VAL A 742 -31.82 39.20 -35.57
CA VAL A 742 -32.85 39.92 -34.81
C VAL A 742 -34.21 39.33 -35.13
N TYR A 743 -35.06 39.21 -34.12
CA TYR A 743 -36.47 38.84 -34.25
C TYR A 743 -37.34 39.87 -33.56
N ARG A 744 -38.29 40.45 -34.30
CA ARG A 744 -39.34 41.28 -33.74
C ARG A 744 -40.59 40.43 -33.54
N ASP A 745 -40.99 40.25 -32.28
CA ASP A 745 -42.11 39.39 -31.91
C ASP A 745 -43.48 40.03 -32.19
N GLU A 746 -44.57 39.31 -31.91
CA GLU A 746 -45.93 39.85 -32.07
C GLU A 746 -46.30 41.01 -31.12
N ASN A 747 -45.46 41.30 -30.13
CA ASN A 747 -45.64 42.42 -29.21
C ASN A 747 -44.80 43.61 -29.65
N GLY A 748 -44.04 43.48 -30.75
CA GLY A 748 -43.09 44.48 -31.22
C GLY A 748 -41.85 44.56 -30.35
N GLU A 749 -41.52 43.52 -29.61
CA GLU A 749 -40.28 43.41 -28.82
C GLU A 749 -39.18 42.78 -29.66
N ASP A 750 -38.00 43.39 -29.58
CA ASP A 750 -36.83 42.95 -30.33
C ASP A 750 -36.00 41.96 -29.51
N HIS A 751 -35.73 40.81 -30.10
CA HIS A 751 -34.89 39.75 -29.58
C HIS A 751 -33.64 39.61 -30.45
N VAL A 752 -32.47 39.82 -29.86
CA VAL A 752 -31.19 39.69 -30.56
C VAL A 752 -30.54 38.35 -30.23
N TYR A 753 -30.19 37.60 -31.25
CA TYR A 753 -29.50 36.32 -31.16
C TYR A 753 -28.07 36.48 -31.64
N TYR A 754 -27.14 36.44 -30.69
CA TYR A 754 -25.72 36.66 -30.92
C TYR A 754 -24.99 35.38 -31.33
N ALA A 755 -24.08 35.50 -32.30
CA ALA A 755 -23.16 34.48 -32.77
C ALA A 755 -23.82 33.15 -33.13
N ALA A 756 -24.97 33.20 -33.81
CA ALA A 756 -25.62 32.03 -34.38
C ALA A 756 -24.74 31.42 -35.48
N ARG A 757 -24.46 30.11 -35.43
CA ARG A 757 -23.62 29.44 -36.43
C ARG A 757 -24.35 29.27 -37.77
N ARG A 758 -23.75 29.74 -38.86
CA ARG A 758 -24.41 29.76 -40.20
C ARG A 758 -24.79 28.35 -40.68
N ASP A 759 -23.92 27.37 -40.45
CA ASP A 759 -24.08 25.97 -40.84
C ASP A 759 -25.21 25.24 -40.09
N GLU A 760 -25.58 25.74 -38.91
CA GLU A 760 -26.63 25.16 -38.05
C GLU A 760 -27.99 25.86 -38.19
N LEU A 761 -28.08 26.95 -38.96
CA LEU A 761 -29.35 27.62 -39.20
C LEU A 761 -30.28 26.77 -40.07
N SER A 762 -31.55 26.75 -39.68
CA SER A 762 -32.61 25.97 -40.34
C SER A 762 -33.91 26.75 -40.41
N GLY A 763 -34.82 26.31 -41.28
CA GLY A 763 -36.11 26.97 -41.49
C GLY A 763 -35.95 28.41 -41.99
N GLU A 764 -36.78 29.30 -41.46
CA GLU A 764 -36.84 30.71 -41.84
C GLU A 764 -35.54 31.47 -41.57
N TRP A 765 -34.74 31.04 -40.59
CA TRP A 765 -33.44 31.65 -40.31
C TRP A 765 -32.39 31.38 -41.38
N ARG A 766 -32.43 30.20 -42.01
CA ARG A 766 -31.58 29.87 -43.15
C ARG A 766 -32.05 30.60 -44.40
N SER A 767 -33.37 30.60 -44.65
CA SER A 767 -33.95 31.30 -45.79
C SER A 767 -33.72 32.82 -45.76
N LEU A 768 -33.64 33.42 -44.57
CA LEU A 768 -33.20 34.81 -44.41
C LEU A 768 -31.82 35.05 -45.02
N LEU A 769 -30.85 34.17 -44.75
CA LEU A 769 -29.50 34.31 -45.33
C LEU A 769 -29.51 34.07 -46.84
N GLU A 770 -30.27 33.08 -47.32
CA GLU A 770 -30.42 32.80 -48.75
C GLU A 770 -31.01 33.99 -49.52
N GLU A 771 -32.01 34.68 -48.96
CA GLU A 771 -32.68 35.83 -49.57
C GLU A 771 -31.76 37.05 -49.76
N TYR A 772 -30.71 37.17 -48.93
CA TYR A 772 -29.72 38.23 -49.03
C TYR A 772 -28.37 37.77 -49.61
N GLY A 773 -28.27 36.52 -50.09
CA GLY A 773 -27.05 35.98 -50.69
C GLY A 773 -25.90 35.75 -49.70
N GLU A 774 -26.24 35.51 -48.43
CA GLU A 774 -25.30 35.40 -47.30
C GLU A 774 -25.12 33.94 -46.82
N MET A 775 -25.44 32.95 -47.64
CA MET A 775 -25.21 31.53 -47.30
C MET A 775 -23.77 31.07 -47.50
#